data_AF-I0ALX9-F1
#
_entry.id   AF-I0ALX9-F1
#
_cell.length_a   1.000
_cell.length_b   1.000
_cell.length_c   1.000
_cell.angle_alpha   90.00
_cell.angle_beta   90.00
_cell.angle_gamma   90.00
#
_symmetry.space_group_name_H-M   'P 1'
#
loop_
_entity.id
_entity.type
_entity.pdbx_description
1 polymer ?
#
loop_
_entity_poly.entity_id
_entity_poly.type
_entity_poly.pdbx_seq_one_letter_code
_entity_poly.pdbx_strand_id
1 'polypeptide(L)'
;MINLIKKIFGDKKERDVKLLWPIVDEINKYYEEFKKLTDDELRNKTKEFKERINERTAETRKRIDEIKARLQSNEDFDRRAAYDELDDLEEQLNQEYEEILDQILPEAFAVVKSTCERLVGKSWTVAGHKITWDMVPYDVQLLGGIVLHQGKIAEMATGEGKTLVATLPLYLNALTGRGVHLVTVNDYLAKRDSEWMGEIFRFHGLTVGCILNTMDSAQRQVQYACDITYGTNNEFGFDYLRDNMAIDKSYQVQRGHNYAIVDEVDSVLIDEARTPLIISGPVDRDDQLFGEMKPKVERLYRLQQNLVGKIVSEAEEILKNNGTSREAGILLLRASRGLPKNAKLMKVLSEPEYKKLLQETELEFLREKGKNMHIIDDELYFVIDEKSNTIDLTEKGREELARGTGKEKDFFVLPDLGTEISKFENDPNISPEEKVRKKEELYKHYSEASERIHAIHQLLKAYTLFEKDVEYVVTEDGKIAIVDEFTGRILPGRRYSDGLHQAIEAKENVKVERDSQTLATITLQNYFRMYNKLAGMTGTAETEEAEFYEIYKLEVVVIPTNKPVIREDLDDAVYRTKREKYNAVIEQIEELRKQGRPVLVGTTSVEVSETISRMLKRKGIPHNVLNAKQHQREAEIIAHAGEIGAVTIATNMAGRGTDIKLGAGVRERGGLYILGTERHESRRIDRQLRGRAGRQGDPGTSKFFISLEDDLMRLFGSDRISSIMSRMGIKEGEVIQHPMITKSVERAQKKVEENNFAIRKRLLEYDDTMNQQREVIYARRQKALQGDRLKSEMFELLDEWVGEIVEKYFEDANAQAIRDEVMQHLLVDVKIQPEDFEKLGEQGIKDKIVEAAKQFYNKKEEMLGSELMARLERYAMLSVIDHKWKEHLREMDDLKEGIGLRAYGQKDPLVEYKAEAFKLFVILLEQIRNETVSFVFKFFPQAPDEVQQSRRQQVRRYSEVKQSADNIGLTTAAQPSRESQGGKMQPIKVEERIGRNDPCPCGSGKKYKHCHGK
;
A
#
# COMPACT_ATOMS: atom_id res chain seq x y z
N MET A 1 -26.34 17.31 -30.30
CA MET A 1 -27.09 16.11 -29.87
C MET A 1 -27.16 15.97 -28.34
N ILE A 2 -26.05 16.07 -27.61
CA ILE A 2 -25.98 15.87 -26.13
C ILE A 2 -26.88 16.85 -25.33
N ASN A 3 -26.93 18.15 -25.68
CA ASN A 3 -27.78 19.13 -24.98
C ASN A 3 -29.29 18.95 -25.22
N LEU A 4 -29.69 18.28 -26.32
CA LEU A 4 -31.09 18.01 -26.62
C LEU A 4 -31.57 16.76 -25.84
N ILE A 5 -30.72 15.75 -25.72
CA ILE A 5 -30.97 14.55 -24.91
C ILE A 5 -31.01 14.91 -23.41
N LYS A 6 -30.09 15.76 -22.93
CA LYS A 6 -30.15 16.32 -21.56
C LYS A 6 -31.42 17.12 -21.28
N LYS A 7 -31.97 17.84 -22.26
CA LYS A 7 -33.23 18.59 -22.09
C LYS A 7 -34.49 17.71 -22.07
N ILE A 8 -34.46 16.56 -22.75
CA ILE A 8 -35.61 15.65 -22.87
C ILE A 8 -35.63 14.64 -21.72
N PHE A 9 -34.48 14.16 -21.28
CA PHE A 9 -34.37 13.17 -20.21
C PHE A 9 -33.96 13.80 -18.86
N GLY A 10 -33.31 14.97 -18.81
CA GLY A 10 -32.69 15.50 -17.58
C GLY A 10 -31.27 14.98 -17.40
N ASP A 11 -30.48 15.58 -16.50
CA ASP A 11 -29.12 15.12 -16.20
C ASP A 11 -29.18 13.86 -15.32
N LYS A 12 -28.32 12.85 -15.55
CA LYS A 12 -28.24 11.62 -14.72
C LYS A 12 -28.17 11.99 -13.24
N LYS A 13 -27.36 13.01 -12.93
CA LYS A 13 -27.17 13.61 -11.60
C LYS A 13 -28.47 14.04 -10.92
N GLU A 14 -29.33 14.76 -11.64
CA GLU A 14 -30.58 15.28 -11.08
C GLU A 14 -31.57 14.15 -10.83
N ARG A 15 -31.56 13.11 -11.68
CA ARG A 15 -32.41 11.93 -11.52
C ARG A 15 -32.02 11.12 -10.29
N ASP A 16 -30.74 10.85 -10.12
CA ASP A 16 -30.21 10.02 -9.04
C ASP A 16 -30.54 10.66 -7.68
N VAL A 17 -30.35 11.97 -7.55
CA VAL A 17 -30.68 12.70 -6.30
C VAL A 17 -32.20 12.86 -6.11
N LYS A 18 -32.98 13.01 -7.19
CA LYS A 18 -34.45 13.16 -7.11
C LYS A 18 -35.14 11.97 -6.45
N LEU A 19 -34.60 10.77 -6.63
CA LEU A 19 -35.13 9.55 -6.01
C LEU A 19 -34.91 9.49 -4.49
N LEU A 20 -33.96 10.26 -3.96
CA LEU A 20 -33.57 10.23 -2.54
C LEU A 20 -34.29 11.27 -1.68
N TRP A 21 -34.79 12.35 -2.28
CA TRP A 21 -35.53 13.41 -1.55
C TRP A 21 -36.73 12.91 -0.73
N PRO A 22 -37.56 11.96 -1.21
CA PRO A 22 -38.66 11.43 -0.39
C PRO A 22 -38.19 10.81 0.94
N ILE A 23 -37.01 10.18 0.95
CA ILE A 23 -36.41 9.60 2.17
C ILE A 23 -35.98 10.73 3.11
N VAL A 24 -35.44 11.83 2.58
CA VAL A 24 -35.08 13.02 3.37
C VAL A 24 -36.32 13.65 4.01
N ASP A 25 -37.42 13.73 3.28
CA ASP A 25 -38.70 14.22 3.82
C ASP A 25 -39.19 13.33 4.98
N GLU A 26 -39.05 12.01 4.86
CA GLU A 26 -39.39 11.06 5.91
C GLU A 26 -38.48 11.20 7.14
N ILE A 27 -37.16 11.34 6.95
CA ILE A 27 -36.20 11.63 8.02
C ILE A 27 -36.61 12.90 8.76
N ASN A 28 -36.96 13.96 8.03
CA ASN A 28 -37.36 15.23 8.60
C ASN A 28 -38.69 15.14 9.37
N LYS A 29 -39.62 14.29 8.93
CA LYS A 29 -40.84 14.00 9.68
C LYS A 29 -40.54 13.34 11.03
N TYR A 30 -39.75 12.27 11.04
CA TYR A 30 -39.34 11.62 12.30
C TYR A 30 -38.50 12.55 13.19
N TYR A 31 -37.67 13.41 12.60
CA TYR A 31 -36.89 14.40 13.34
C TYR A 31 -37.79 15.35 14.15
N GLU A 32 -38.87 15.87 13.56
CA GLU A 32 -39.83 16.71 14.28
C GLU A 32 -40.60 15.96 15.38
N GLU A 33 -40.80 14.65 15.23
CA GLU A 33 -41.35 13.79 16.27
C GLU A 33 -40.34 13.57 17.41
N PHE A 34 -39.09 13.24 17.08
CA PHE A 34 -38.04 12.88 18.04
C PHE A 34 -37.48 14.07 18.81
N LYS A 35 -37.63 15.30 18.32
CA LYS A 35 -37.37 16.53 19.10
C LYS A 35 -38.12 16.57 20.43
N LYS A 36 -39.30 15.95 20.50
CA LYS A 36 -40.15 15.96 21.70
C LYS A 36 -39.74 14.91 22.74
N LEU A 37 -38.89 13.97 22.36
CA LEU A 37 -38.42 12.90 23.24
C LEU A 37 -37.40 13.45 24.24
N THR A 38 -37.39 12.88 25.44
CA THR A 38 -36.32 13.07 26.42
C THR A 38 -34.99 12.46 25.94
N ASP A 39 -33.90 12.74 26.65
CA ASP A 39 -32.59 12.13 26.34
C ASP A 39 -32.60 10.61 26.53
N ASP A 40 -33.30 10.11 27.56
CA ASP A 40 -33.40 8.67 27.80
C ASP A 40 -34.26 7.96 26.76
N GLU A 41 -35.37 8.57 26.35
CA GLU A 41 -36.21 8.02 25.27
C GLU A 41 -35.48 8.00 23.93
N LEU A 42 -34.73 9.06 23.60
CA LEU A 42 -33.94 9.09 22.37
C LEU A 42 -32.83 8.04 22.38
N ARG A 43 -32.14 7.86 23.52
CA ARG A 43 -31.16 6.76 23.70
C ARG A 43 -31.81 5.39 23.57
N ASN A 44 -33.04 5.24 24.03
CA ASN A 44 -33.75 3.96 23.99
C ASN A 44 -34.07 3.52 22.55
N LYS A 45 -34.15 4.45 21.59
CA LYS A 45 -34.32 4.12 20.16
C LYS A 45 -33.20 3.21 19.63
N THR A 46 -31.96 3.38 20.08
CA THR A 46 -30.86 2.49 19.70
C THR A 46 -31.11 1.04 20.13
N LYS A 47 -31.72 0.83 21.30
CA LYS A 47 -32.07 -0.52 21.78
C LYS A 47 -33.21 -1.12 20.95
N GLU A 48 -34.26 -0.34 20.69
CA GLU A 48 -35.39 -0.73 19.84
C GLU A 48 -34.92 -1.17 18.45
N PHE A 49 -34.01 -0.42 17.82
CA PHE A 49 -33.46 -0.80 16.52
C PHE A 49 -32.62 -2.08 16.58
N LYS A 50 -31.77 -2.25 17.61
CA LYS A 50 -31.00 -3.48 17.81
C LYS A 50 -31.90 -4.70 18.02
N GLU A 51 -33.01 -4.55 18.74
CA GLU A 51 -34.00 -5.61 18.93
C GLU A 51 -34.66 -6.00 17.61
N ARG A 52 -35.14 -5.03 16.80
CA ARG A 52 -35.70 -5.27 15.46
C ARG A 52 -34.73 -6.00 14.54
N ILE A 53 -33.45 -5.60 14.53
CA ILE A 53 -32.40 -6.25 13.73
C ILE A 53 -32.16 -7.69 14.21
N ASN A 54 -32.09 -7.90 15.52
CA ASN A 54 -31.89 -9.23 16.09
C ASN A 54 -33.07 -10.16 15.81
N GLU A 55 -34.31 -9.68 15.91
CA GLU A 55 -35.51 -10.46 15.58
C GLU A 55 -35.51 -10.90 14.12
N ARG A 56 -35.15 -10.01 13.19
CA ARG A 56 -35.05 -10.33 11.76
C ARG A 56 -34.00 -11.38 11.44
N THR A 57 -32.86 -11.36 12.15
CA THR A 57 -31.66 -12.15 11.79
C THR A 57 -31.40 -13.37 12.69
N ALA A 58 -32.22 -13.57 13.74
CA ALA A 58 -31.97 -14.60 14.75
C ALA A 58 -31.96 -16.03 14.17
N GLU A 59 -32.88 -16.34 13.25
CA GLU A 59 -33.00 -17.68 12.66
C GLU A 59 -31.75 -18.05 11.85
N THR A 60 -31.36 -17.16 10.93
CA THR A 60 -30.21 -17.36 10.04
C THR A 60 -28.91 -17.43 10.84
N ARG A 61 -28.71 -16.53 11.83
CA ARG A 61 -27.55 -16.59 12.74
C ARG A 61 -27.48 -17.89 13.52
N LYS A 62 -28.62 -18.38 14.04
CA LYS A 62 -28.67 -19.64 14.80
C LYS A 62 -28.24 -20.81 13.93
N ARG A 63 -28.70 -20.87 12.67
CA ARG A 63 -28.30 -21.93 11.73
C ARG A 63 -26.81 -21.88 11.38
N ILE A 64 -26.25 -20.69 11.20
CA ILE A 64 -24.81 -20.48 11.02
C ILE A 64 -24.01 -21.01 12.22
N ASP A 65 -24.45 -20.68 13.44
CA ASP A 65 -23.79 -21.15 14.67
C ASP A 65 -23.87 -22.67 14.84
N GLU A 66 -25.00 -23.28 14.48
CA GLU A 66 -25.18 -24.74 14.47
C GLU A 66 -24.21 -25.43 13.50
N ILE A 67 -24.05 -24.90 12.28
CA ILE A 67 -23.10 -25.44 11.29
C ILE A 67 -21.65 -25.26 11.76
N LYS A 68 -21.29 -24.08 12.29
CA LYS A 68 -19.94 -23.81 12.84
C LYS A 68 -19.61 -24.75 13.99
N ALA A 69 -20.56 -25.00 14.89
CA ALA A 69 -20.38 -25.97 15.97
C ALA A 69 -20.18 -27.40 15.43
N ARG A 70 -20.92 -27.77 14.37
CA ARG A 70 -20.78 -29.07 13.71
C ARG A 70 -19.41 -29.24 13.05
N LEU A 71 -18.87 -28.21 12.38
CA LEU A 71 -17.54 -28.21 11.76
C LEU A 71 -16.40 -28.46 12.77
N GLN A 72 -16.58 -28.02 14.02
CA GLN A 72 -15.63 -28.23 15.11
C GLN A 72 -15.75 -29.61 15.78
N SER A 73 -16.81 -30.37 15.48
CA SER A 73 -17.03 -31.69 16.06
C SER A 73 -16.14 -32.77 15.42
N ASN A 74 -16.05 -33.91 16.12
CA ASN A 74 -15.39 -35.13 15.63
C ASN A 74 -16.33 -36.00 14.77
N GLU A 75 -17.54 -35.53 14.45
CA GLU A 75 -18.47 -36.28 13.62
C GLU A 75 -17.94 -36.42 12.19
N ASP A 76 -18.20 -37.59 11.60
CA ASP A 76 -17.91 -37.87 10.20
C ASP A 76 -19.14 -37.50 9.36
N PHE A 77 -19.03 -36.40 8.61
CA PHE A 77 -20.08 -35.88 7.74
C PHE A 77 -19.46 -35.13 6.57
N ASP A 78 -20.28 -34.82 5.56
CA ASP A 78 -19.84 -34.03 4.42
C ASP A 78 -19.54 -32.58 4.83
N ARG A 79 -18.27 -32.31 5.11
CA ARG A 79 -17.78 -30.98 5.50
C ARG A 79 -17.84 -29.99 4.33
N ARG A 80 -17.74 -30.46 3.08
CA ARG A 80 -17.81 -29.57 1.90
C ARG A 80 -19.21 -29.00 1.77
N ALA A 81 -20.24 -29.86 1.81
CA ALA A 81 -21.63 -29.42 1.79
C ALA A 81 -21.97 -28.46 2.95
N ALA A 82 -21.37 -28.66 4.14
CA ALA A 82 -21.55 -27.77 5.27
C ALA A 82 -20.86 -26.40 5.10
N TYR A 83 -19.72 -26.33 4.41
CA TYR A 83 -19.09 -25.06 4.05
C TYR A 83 -19.91 -24.32 2.99
N ASP A 84 -20.41 -25.02 1.96
CA ASP A 84 -21.26 -24.42 0.93
C ASP A 84 -22.56 -23.86 1.54
N GLU A 85 -23.21 -24.63 2.44
CA GLU A 85 -24.39 -24.14 3.18
C GLU A 85 -24.06 -22.94 4.08
N LEU A 86 -22.87 -22.91 4.69
CA LEU A 86 -22.43 -21.79 5.51
C LEU A 86 -22.28 -20.52 4.67
N ASP A 87 -21.66 -20.61 3.49
CA ASP A 87 -21.45 -19.48 2.59
C ASP A 87 -22.81 -18.91 2.10
N ASP A 88 -23.74 -19.79 1.70
CA ASP A 88 -25.11 -19.41 1.30
C ASP A 88 -25.86 -18.68 2.43
N LEU A 89 -25.75 -19.18 3.67
CA LEU A 89 -26.39 -18.56 4.84
C LEU A 89 -25.75 -17.23 5.21
N GLU A 90 -24.43 -17.09 5.07
CA GLU A 90 -23.75 -15.81 5.29
C GLU A 90 -24.17 -14.75 4.25
N GLU A 91 -24.38 -15.14 2.99
CA GLU A 91 -24.95 -14.25 1.97
C GLU A 91 -26.41 -13.87 2.30
N GLN A 92 -27.25 -14.84 2.66
CA GLN A 92 -28.63 -14.57 3.07
C GLN A 92 -28.67 -13.61 4.27
N LEU A 93 -27.82 -13.83 5.28
CA LEU A 93 -27.73 -12.97 6.45
C LEU A 93 -27.34 -11.53 6.08
N ASN A 94 -26.41 -11.36 5.12
CA ASN A 94 -26.03 -10.03 4.61
C ASN A 94 -27.23 -9.31 3.97
N GLN A 95 -28.03 -10.01 3.17
CA GLN A 95 -29.24 -9.47 2.54
C GLN A 95 -30.29 -9.08 3.58
N GLU A 96 -30.53 -9.92 4.60
CA GLU A 96 -31.46 -9.62 5.69
C GLU A 96 -31.06 -8.36 6.47
N TYR A 97 -29.76 -8.13 6.70
CA TYR A 97 -29.28 -6.89 7.30
C TYR A 97 -29.55 -5.69 6.42
N GLU A 98 -29.31 -5.79 5.10
CA GLU A 98 -29.51 -4.68 4.18
C GLU A 98 -30.97 -4.21 4.21
N GLU A 99 -31.90 -5.15 4.08
CA GLU A 99 -33.34 -4.87 4.06
C GLU A 99 -33.82 -4.20 5.36
N ILE A 100 -33.37 -4.68 6.52
CA ILE A 100 -33.81 -4.12 7.80
C ILE A 100 -33.15 -2.76 8.08
N LEU A 101 -31.90 -2.55 7.66
CA LEU A 101 -31.23 -1.28 7.81
C LEU A 101 -31.87 -0.21 6.92
N ASP A 102 -32.24 -0.54 5.68
CA ASP A 102 -32.99 0.36 4.79
C ASP A 102 -34.33 0.78 5.39
N GLN A 103 -35.05 -0.15 6.03
CA GLN A 103 -36.32 0.14 6.71
C GLN A 103 -36.14 1.06 7.93
N ILE A 104 -35.05 0.89 8.68
CA ILE A 104 -34.77 1.67 9.90
C ILE A 104 -34.13 3.03 9.55
N LEU A 105 -33.55 3.18 8.36
CA LEU A 105 -32.75 4.33 7.96
C LEU A 105 -33.42 5.67 8.27
N PRO A 106 -34.70 5.93 7.91
CA PRO A 106 -35.31 7.23 8.16
C PRO A 106 -35.36 7.60 9.64
N GLU A 107 -35.72 6.63 10.50
CA GLU A 107 -35.77 6.80 11.95
C GLU A 107 -34.36 6.96 12.53
N ALA A 108 -33.40 6.14 12.12
CA ALA A 108 -32.02 6.20 12.62
C ALA A 108 -31.33 7.53 12.28
N PHE A 109 -31.53 8.05 11.08
CA PHE A 109 -30.95 9.34 10.68
C PHE A 109 -31.62 10.50 11.43
N ALA A 110 -32.91 10.41 11.69
CA ALA A 110 -33.62 11.37 12.53
C ALA A 110 -33.09 11.39 13.98
N VAL A 111 -32.76 10.22 14.55
CA VAL A 111 -32.13 10.10 15.87
C VAL A 111 -30.79 10.83 15.90
N VAL A 112 -29.92 10.60 14.92
CA VAL A 112 -28.62 11.28 14.82
C VAL A 112 -28.81 12.79 14.65
N LYS A 113 -29.71 13.23 13.77
CA LYS A 113 -30.00 14.66 13.55
C LYS A 113 -30.51 15.35 14.83
N SER A 114 -31.44 14.72 15.56
CA SER A 114 -31.93 15.21 16.86
C SER A 114 -30.83 15.25 17.92
N THR A 115 -29.92 14.28 17.91
CA THR A 115 -28.77 14.25 18.82
C THR A 115 -27.82 15.41 18.56
N CYS A 116 -27.49 15.68 17.30
CA CYS A 116 -26.66 16.81 16.91
C CYS A 116 -27.25 18.15 17.40
N GLU A 117 -28.57 18.34 17.29
CA GLU A 117 -29.26 19.52 17.82
C GLU A 117 -29.12 19.63 19.35
N ARG A 118 -29.23 18.53 20.09
CA ARG A 118 -29.07 18.50 21.57
C ARG A 118 -27.64 18.72 22.03
N LEU A 119 -26.66 18.43 21.18
CA LEU A 119 -25.25 18.66 21.48
C LEU A 119 -24.86 20.13 21.25
N VAL A 120 -25.68 20.94 20.56
CA VAL A 120 -25.37 22.36 20.31
C VAL A 120 -25.08 23.10 21.61
N GLY A 121 -23.94 23.80 21.64
CA GLY A 121 -23.43 24.54 22.79
C GLY A 121 -22.61 23.71 23.79
N LYS A 122 -22.59 22.38 23.67
CA LYS A 122 -21.70 21.52 24.47
C LYS A 122 -20.28 21.57 23.93
N SER A 123 -19.30 21.27 24.77
CA SER A 123 -17.88 21.32 24.40
C SER A 123 -17.08 20.20 25.03
N TRP A 124 -16.14 19.62 24.29
CA TRP A 124 -15.23 18.58 24.76
C TRP A 124 -13.85 18.71 24.11
N THR A 125 -12.89 17.96 24.62
CA THR A 125 -11.51 17.95 24.10
C THR A 125 -11.43 17.01 22.90
N VAL A 126 -10.86 17.51 21.81
CA VAL A 126 -10.63 16.81 20.55
C VAL A 126 -9.20 17.10 20.10
N ALA A 127 -8.39 16.07 19.93
CA ALA A 127 -6.98 16.12 19.59
C ALA A 127 -6.17 17.12 20.45
N GLY A 128 -6.56 17.30 21.72
CA GLY A 128 -5.95 18.25 22.65
C GLY A 128 -6.55 19.66 22.68
N HIS A 129 -7.52 19.97 21.82
CA HIS A 129 -8.17 21.28 21.74
C HIS A 129 -9.64 21.21 22.19
N LYS A 130 -10.13 22.24 22.87
CA LYS A 130 -11.54 22.30 23.27
C LYS A 130 -12.39 22.78 22.09
N ILE A 131 -13.27 21.92 21.59
CA ILE A 131 -14.21 22.23 20.50
C ILE A 131 -15.61 22.38 21.08
N THR A 132 -16.35 23.40 20.61
CA THR A 132 -17.77 23.58 20.91
C THR A 132 -18.59 23.08 19.72
N TRP A 133 -19.60 22.26 20.00
CA TRP A 133 -20.50 21.74 18.98
C TRP A 133 -21.54 22.78 18.57
N ASP A 134 -21.62 23.09 17.28
CA ASP A 134 -22.51 24.10 16.71
C ASP A 134 -23.20 23.62 15.43
N MET A 135 -23.27 22.31 15.22
CA MET A 135 -23.69 21.71 13.94
C MET A 135 -24.99 20.90 14.07
N VAL A 136 -25.88 21.06 13.09
CA VAL A 136 -27.06 20.21 12.87
C VAL A 136 -27.07 19.81 11.39
N PRO A 137 -27.25 18.51 11.05
CA PRO A 137 -27.24 18.06 9.67
C PRO A 137 -28.23 18.79 8.75
N TYR A 138 -27.74 19.33 7.63
CA TYR A 138 -28.54 19.88 6.53
C TYR A 138 -29.18 18.76 5.70
N ASP A 139 -30.20 19.09 4.91
CA ASP A 139 -30.88 18.11 4.05
C ASP A 139 -29.95 17.51 2.98
N VAL A 140 -29.03 18.32 2.43
CA VAL A 140 -27.99 17.83 1.51
C VAL A 140 -27.01 16.87 2.18
N GLN A 141 -26.81 17.00 3.49
CA GLN A 141 -25.98 16.07 4.27
C GLN A 141 -26.73 14.76 4.54
N LEU A 142 -28.05 14.81 4.73
CA LEU A 142 -28.89 13.61 4.80
C LEU A 142 -28.85 12.82 3.48
N LEU A 143 -28.92 13.51 2.32
CA LEU A 143 -28.72 12.89 1.01
C LEU A 143 -27.36 12.18 0.92
N GLY A 144 -26.28 12.86 1.31
CA GLY A 144 -24.95 12.26 1.35
C GLY A 144 -24.88 11.01 2.23
N GLY A 145 -25.52 11.04 3.40
CA GLY A 145 -25.58 9.89 4.31
C GLY A 145 -26.33 8.70 3.70
N ILE A 146 -27.42 8.93 2.96
CA ILE A 146 -28.19 7.88 2.27
C ILE A 146 -27.32 7.24 1.18
N VAL A 147 -26.64 8.06 0.37
CA VAL A 147 -25.74 7.57 -0.68
C VAL A 147 -24.61 6.71 -0.10
N LEU A 148 -24.03 7.13 1.02
CA LEU A 148 -23.01 6.34 1.71
C LEU A 148 -23.58 5.01 2.22
N HIS A 149 -24.81 4.99 2.77
CA HIS A 149 -25.45 3.75 3.20
C HIS A 149 -25.70 2.79 2.03
N GLN A 150 -26.03 3.30 0.84
CA GLN A 150 -26.24 2.50 -0.37
C GLN A 150 -24.96 1.89 -0.98
N GLY A 151 -23.80 2.07 -0.34
CA GLY A 151 -22.53 1.55 -0.87
C GLY A 151 -22.03 2.34 -2.09
N LYS A 152 -22.28 3.65 -2.13
CA LYS A 152 -21.90 4.53 -3.25
C LYS A 152 -20.91 5.61 -2.78
N ILE A 153 -20.38 6.37 -3.75
CA ILE A 153 -19.56 7.54 -3.48
C ILE A 153 -20.42 8.80 -3.43
N ALA A 154 -20.43 9.47 -2.29
CA ALA A 154 -21.03 10.79 -2.13
C ALA A 154 -20.01 11.88 -2.50
N GLU A 155 -20.15 12.49 -3.69
CA GLU A 155 -19.38 13.67 -4.04
C GLU A 155 -20.01 14.91 -3.41
N MET A 156 -19.36 15.42 -2.35
CA MET A 156 -19.77 16.61 -1.61
C MET A 156 -18.63 17.61 -1.60
N ALA A 157 -18.90 18.83 -2.08
CA ALA A 157 -17.91 19.89 -2.15
C ALA A 157 -17.22 20.12 -0.78
N THR A 158 -15.95 20.52 -0.81
CA THR A 158 -15.20 20.73 0.42
C THR A 158 -15.83 21.84 1.26
N GLY A 159 -16.08 21.57 2.54
CA GLY A 159 -16.81 22.49 3.43
C GLY A 159 -18.29 22.17 3.60
N GLU A 160 -18.86 21.19 2.87
CA GLU A 160 -20.24 20.71 3.08
C GLU A 160 -20.39 19.79 4.32
N GLY A 161 -19.34 19.57 5.11
CA GLY A 161 -19.41 18.81 6.37
C GLY A 161 -19.34 17.28 6.22
N LYS A 162 -18.48 16.77 5.33
CA LYS A 162 -18.27 15.32 5.08
C LYS A 162 -18.08 14.48 6.36
N THR A 163 -17.27 14.95 7.31
CA THR A 163 -17.05 14.27 8.59
C THR A 163 -18.35 14.06 9.39
N LEU A 164 -19.26 15.06 9.38
CA LEU A 164 -20.57 14.94 10.03
C LEU A 164 -21.49 13.99 9.27
N VAL A 165 -21.45 14.03 7.92
CA VAL A 165 -22.27 13.18 7.06
C VAL A 165 -22.03 11.70 7.33
N ALA A 166 -20.76 11.29 7.50
CA ALA A 166 -20.41 9.90 7.78
C ALA A 166 -21.03 9.37 9.08
N THR A 167 -21.38 10.23 10.04
CA THR A 167 -21.98 9.78 11.31
C THR A 167 -23.33 9.10 11.14
N LEU A 168 -24.10 9.50 10.12
CA LEU A 168 -25.43 8.97 9.83
C LEU A 168 -25.37 7.48 9.44
N PRO A 169 -24.66 7.07 8.36
CA PRO A 169 -24.53 5.67 7.98
C PRO A 169 -23.67 4.87 8.96
N LEU A 170 -22.68 5.47 9.64
CA LEU A 170 -21.90 4.76 10.66
C LEU A 170 -22.78 4.35 11.84
N TYR A 171 -23.63 5.25 12.33
CA TYR A 171 -24.59 4.94 13.41
C TYR A 171 -25.50 3.78 12.99
N LEU A 172 -26.13 3.88 11.81
CA LEU A 172 -27.07 2.87 11.31
C LEU A 172 -26.42 1.49 11.15
N ASN A 173 -25.31 1.40 10.40
CA ASN A 173 -24.67 0.12 10.10
C ASN A 173 -23.99 -0.51 11.34
N ALA A 174 -23.56 0.30 12.31
CA ALA A 174 -23.01 -0.19 13.58
C ALA A 174 -24.04 -0.92 14.46
N LEU A 175 -25.35 -0.70 14.25
CA LEU A 175 -26.41 -1.37 15.01
C LEU A 175 -26.41 -2.90 14.82
N THR A 176 -25.81 -3.40 13.75
CA THR A 176 -25.64 -4.84 13.49
C THR A 176 -24.70 -5.53 14.49
N GLY A 177 -23.80 -4.77 15.15
CA GLY A 177 -22.77 -5.31 16.04
C GLY A 177 -21.58 -5.98 15.34
N ARG A 178 -21.53 -5.95 14.00
CA ARG A 178 -20.46 -6.57 13.18
C ARG A 178 -19.22 -5.68 13.01
N GLY A 179 -19.27 -4.45 13.53
CA GLY A 179 -18.22 -3.45 13.35
C GLY A 179 -18.34 -2.70 12.03
N VAL A 180 -17.96 -1.43 12.04
CA VAL A 180 -17.84 -0.58 10.85
C VAL A 180 -16.53 0.20 10.89
N HIS A 181 -15.90 0.38 9.74
CA HIS A 181 -14.60 1.06 9.63
C HIS A 181 -14.76 2.42 8.94
N LEU A 182 -14.22 3.48 9.55
CA LEU A 182 -14.04 4.77 8.88
C LEU A 182 -12.56 4.97 8.57
N VAL A 183 -12.23 4.98 7.28
CA VAL A 183 -10.87 5.15 6.78
C VAL A 183 -10.61 6.61 6.48
N THR A 184 -9.51 7.13 7.02
CA THR A 184 -9.02 8.49 6.79
C THR A 184 -7.61 8.47 6.19
N VAL A 185 -7.14 9.63 5.73
CA VAL A 185 -5.84 9.77 5.05
C VAL A 185 -4.65 9.73 6.03
N ASN A 186 -4.86 10.01 7.32
CA ASN A 186 -3.79 9.98 8.33
C ASN A 186 -4.31 9.81 9.76
N ASP A 187 -3.41 9.36 10.64
CA ASP A 187 -3.68 9.08 12.06
C ASP A 187 -4.22 10.29 12.83
N TYR A 188 -3.80 11.52 12.48
CA TYR A 188 -4.32 12.73 13.13
C TYR A 188 -5.81 12.94 12.82
N LEU A 189 -6.23 12.76 11.56
CA LEU A 189 -7.64 12.85 11.17
C LEU A 189 -8.46 11.72 11.80
N ALA A 190 -7.94 10.48 11.79
CA ALA A 190 -8.60 9.34 12.46
C ALA A 190 -8.86 9.64 13.95
N LYS A 191 -7.83 10.12 14.66
CA LYS A 191 -7.95 10.47 16.08
C LYS A 191 -8.87 11.65 16.32
N ARG A 192 -8.71 12.74 15.56
CA ARG A 192 -9.56 13.94 15.67
C ARG A 192 -11.02 13.58 15.45
N ASP A 193 -11.33 12.83 14.39
CA ASP A 193 -12.72 12.58 14.00
C ASP A 193 -13.39 11.55 14.92
N SER A 194 -12.64 10.55 15.41
CA SER A 194 -13.14 9.61 16.43
C SER A 194 -13.41 10.27 17.78
N GLU A 195 -12.60 11.25 18.19
CA GLU A 195 -12.83 12.02 19.41
C GLU A 195 -13.96 13.05 19.22
N TRP A 196 -14.03 13.69 18.06
CA TRP A 196 -15.00 14.73 17.75
C TRP A 196 -16.41 14.17 17.53
N MET A 197 -16.59 13.29 16.56
CA MET A 197 -17.88 12.68 16.24
C MET A 197 -18.27 11.59 17.22
N GLY A 198 -17.30 11.04 17.95
CA GLY A 198 -17.49 9.95 18.91
C GLY A 198 -18.55 10.22 19.98
N GLU A 199 -18.75 11.49 20.36
CA GLU A 199 -19.78 11.85 21.34
C GLU A 199 -21.20 11.58 20.85
N ILE A 200 -21.47 11.65 19.54
CA ILE A 200 -22.77 11.27 18.98
C ILE A 200 -23.04 9.78 19.24
N PHE A 201 -22.04 8.93 18.98
CA PHE A 201 -22.16 7.48 19.13
C PHE A 201 -22.22 7.10 20.61
N ARG A 202 -21.37 7.70 21.45
CA ARG A 202 -21.35 7.48 22.90
C ARG A 202 -22.64 7.92 23.58
N PHE A 203 -23.28 9.00 23.09
CA PHE A 203 -24.61 9.39 23.54
C PHE A 203 -25.61 8.24 23.41
N HIS A 204 -25.52 7.46 22.34
CA HIS A 204 -26.38 6.29 22.06
C HIS A 204 -25.84 4.95 22.59
N GLY A 205 -24.79 4.97 23.42
CA GLY A 205 -24.21 3.77 24.01
C GLY A 205 -23.45 2.88 23.02
N LEU A 206 -23.04 3.43 21.86
CA LEU A 206 -22.12 2.77 20.94
C LEU A 206 -20.67 3.06 21.32
N THR A 207 -19.80 2.08 21.10
CA THR A 207 -18.37 2.16 21.36
C THR A 207 -17.61 2.63 20.12
N VAL A 208 -16.56 3.42 20.33
CA VAL A 208 -15.75 4.03 19.26
C VAL A 208 -14.28 3.76 19.53
N GLY A 209 -13.61 3.09 18.59
CA GLY A 209 -12.18 2.83 18.60
C GLY A 209 -11.43 3.65 17.55
N CYS A 210 -10.12 3.78 17.74
CA CYS A 210 -9.22 4.41 16.77
C CYS A 210 -7.90 3.64 16.71
N ILE A 211 -7.54 3.15 15.54
CA ILE A 211 -6.27 2.48 15.29
C ILE A 211 -5.22 3.53 14.96
N LEU A 212 -4.07 3.43 15.62
CA LEU A 212 -2.90 4.30 15.41
C LEU A 212 -1.66 3.41 15.24
N ASN A 213 -0.69 3.89 14.45
CA ASN A 213 0.54 3.15 14.18
C ASN A 213 1.35 2.76 15.42
N THR A 214 1.26 3.54 16.50
CA THR A 214 1.96 3.33 17.78
C THR A 214 1.38 2.22 18.66
N MET A 215 0.25 1.62 18.27
CA MET A 215 -0.45 0.62 19.08
C MET A 215 0.10 -0.79 18.91
N ASP A 216 0.19 -1.52 20.02
CA ASP A 216 0.47 -2.96 20.03
C ASP A 216 -0.77 -3.81 19.66
N SER A 217 -0.58 -5.12 19.44
CA SER A 217 -1.68 -6.02 19.05
C SER A 217 -2.81 -6.10 20.07
N ALA A 218 -2.52 -6.05 21.37
CA ALA A 218 -3.53 -6.16 22.42
C ALA A 218 -4.40 -4.89 22.48
N GLN A 219 -3.78 -3.73 22.31
CA GLN A 219 -4.48 -2.46 22.18
C GLN A 219 -5.37 -2.46 20.93
N ARG A 220 -4.85 -2.91 19.78
CA ARG A 220 -5.61 -2.99 18.51
C ARG A 220 -6.84 -3.88 18.64
N GLN A 221 -6.74 -5.05 19.28
CA GLN A 221 -7.89 -5.93 19.54
C GLN A 221 -9.03 -5.19 20.26
N VAL A 222 -8.72 -4.40 21.28
CA VAL A 222 -9.73 -3.59 21.99
C VAL A 222 -10.36 -2.55 21.07
N GLN A 223 -9.56 -1.90 20.22
CA GLN A 223 -10.06 -0.89 19.28
C GLN A 223 -10.95 -1.51 18.19
N TYR A 224 -10.57 -2.65 17.61
CA TYR A 224 -11.38 -3.35 16.60
C TYR A 224 -12.67 -3.95 17.18
N ALA A 225 -12.69 -4.27 18.47
CA ALA A 225 -13.88 -4.77 19.16
C ALA A 225 -14.98 -3.70 19.31
N CYS A 226 -14.66 -2.41 19.17
CA CYS A 226 -15.63 -1.32 19.20
C CYS A 226 -16.60 -1.38 18.02
N ASP A 227 -17.84 -0.94 18.22
CA ASP A 227 -18.90 -0.90 17.19
C ASP A 227 -18.45 -0.11 15.95
N ILE A 228 -17.68 0.96 16.14
CA ILE A 228 -17.11 1.82 15.10
C ILE A 228 -15.60 1.96 15.32
N THR A 229 -14.82 1.75 14.26
CA THR A 229 -13.36 1.84 14.32
C THR A 229 -12.84 2.83 13.28
N TYR A 230 -12.11 3.84 13.73
CA TYR A 230 -11.42 4.80 12.87
C TYR A 230 -9.98 4.33 12.62
N GLY A 231 -9.42 4.65 11.46
CA GLY A 231 -8.03 4.34 11.14
C GLY A 231 -7.61 4.85 9.77
N THR A 232 -6.42 4.45 9.34
CA THR A 232 -5.93 4.71 7.99
C THR A 232 -5.94 3.43 7.16
N ASN A 233 -5.96 3.56 5.84
CA ASN A 233 -5.86 2.45 4.89
C ASN A 233 -4.61 1.60 5.14
N ASN A 234 -3.48 2.23 5.48
CA ASN A 234 -2.24 1.54 5.81
C ASN A 234 -2.41 0.68 7.07
N GLU A 235 -2.95 1.23 8.16
CA GLU A 235 -3.11 0.48 9.40
C GLU A 235 -4.07 -0.71 9.23
N PHE A 236 -5.22 -0.49 8.60
CA PHE A 236 -6.19 -1.54 8.31
C PHE A 236 -5.63 -2.64 7.40
N GLY A 237 -4.94 -2.26 6.32
CA GLY A 237 -4.37 -3.23 5.39
C GLY A 237 -3.18 -4.00 5.98
N PHE A 238 -2.31 -3.35 6.78
CA PHE A 238 -1.21 -4.05 7.45
C PHE A 238 -1.69 -4.95 8.59
N ASP A 239 -2.73 -4.56 9.33
CA ASP A 239 -3.35 -5.44 10.32
C ASP A 239 -3.94 -6.69 9.65
N TYR A 240 -4.57 -6.54 8.49
CA TYR A 240 -5.02 -7.69 7.69
C TYR A 240 -3.87 -8.60 7.26
N LEU A 241 -2.76 -8.04 6.76
CA LEU A 241 -1.59 -8.85 6.39
C LEU A 241 -0.99 -9.58 7.61
N ARG A 242 -0.89 -8.91 8.77
CA ARG A 242 -0.41 -9.50 10.02
C ARG A 242 -1.33 -10.62 10.53
N ASP A 243 -2.64 -10.42 10.46
CA ASP A 243 -3.64 -11.40 10.89
C ASP A 243 -3.59 -12.68 10.05
N ASN A 244 -3.26 -12.57 8.76
CA ASN A 244 -3.04 -13.73 7.87
C ASN A 244 -1.67 -14.39 8.07
N MET A 245 -0.77 -13.81 8.85
CA MET A 245 0.49 -14.41 9.29
C MET A 245 0.44 -14.88 10.75
N ALA A 246 -0.70 -14.73 11.43
CA ALA A 246 -0.84 -15.07 12.84
C ALA A 246 -0.76 -16.59 13.05
N ILE A 247 0.06 -17.05 13.99
CA ILE A 247 0.25 -18.48 14.29
C ILE A 247 -0.90 -19.03 15.16
N ASP A 248 -1.60 -18.15 15.87
CA ASP A 248 -2.73 -18.48 16.74
C ASP A 248 -3.83 -17.42 16.57
N LYS A 249 -5.09 -17.85 16.66
CA LYS A 249 -6.26 -16.98 16.55
C LYS A 249 -6.25 -15.83 17.57
N SER A 250 -5.67 -16.05 18.75
CA SER A 250 -5.54 -15.03 19.79
C SER A 250 -4.62 -13.86 19.41
N TYR A 251 -3.80 -13.99 18.36
CA TYR A 251 -2.98 -12.89 17.84
C TYR A 251 -3.67 -12.08 16.75
N GLN A 252 -4.82 -12.54 16.22
CA GLN A 252 -5.57 -11.77 15.24
C GLN A 252 -6.20 -10.55 15.91
N VAL A 253 -6.13 -9.40 15.26
CA VAL A 253 -6.64 -8.13 15.81
C VAL A 253 -7.98 -7.72 15.18
N GLN A 254 -8.22 -8.07 13.92
CA GLN A 254 -9.44 -7.74 13.18
C GLN A 254 -10.55 -8.78 13.43
N ARG A 255 -11.80 -8.40 13.14
CA ARG A 255 -12.99 -9.24 13.34
C ARG A 255 -13.88 -9.39 12.09
N GLY A 256 -13.36 -9.05 10.90
CA GLY A 256 -14.05 -9.13 9.61
C GLY A 256 -14.17 -7.79 8.87
N HIS A 257 -14.61 -7.83 7.61
CA HIS A 257 -14.74 -6.68 6.72
C HIS A 257 -16.21 -6.43 6.36
N ASN A 258 -16.98 -5.84 7.28
CA ASN A 258 -18.42 -5.68 7.11
C ASN A 258 -18.79 -4.43 6.30
N TYR A 259 -18.49 -3.24 6.83
CA TYR A 259 -18.77 -1.97 6.16
C TYR A 259 -17.60 -1.00 6.33
N ALA A 260 -17.13 -0.44 5.23
CA ALA A 260 -16.12 0.62 5.23
C ALA A 260 -16.64 1.88 4.55
N ILE A 261 -16.43 3.02 5.19
CA ILE A 261 -16.51 4.34 4.55
C ILE A 261 -15.09 4.86 4.37
N VAL A 262 -14.73 5.22 3.16
CA VAL A 262 -13.44 5.82 2.85
C VAL A 262 -13.62 7.34 2.71
N ASP A 263 -13.13 8.10 3.68
CA ASP A 263 -13.02 9.56 3.53
C ASP A 263 -11.90 9.88 2.54
N GLU A 264 -12.12 10.91 1.74
CA GLU A 264 -11.21 11.31 0.67
C GLU A 264 -10.89 10.12 -0.27
N VAL A 265 -11.95 9.41 -0.67
CA VAL A 265 -11.89 8.14 -1.42
C VAL A 265 -11.03 8.22 -2.68
N ASP A 266 -10.99 9.37 -3.33
CA ASP A 266 -10.20 9.62 -4.52
C ASP A 266 -8.70 9.64 -4.26
N SER A 267 -8.25 9.92 -3.04
CA SER A 267 -6.83 9.77 -2.72
C SER A 267 -6.47 8.42 -2.17
N VAL A 268 -7.35 7.80 -1.38
CA VAL A 268 -7.07 6.47 -0.86
C VAL A 268 -7.14 5.42 -1.98
N LEU A 269 -8.20 5.43 -2.79
CA LEU A 269 -8.47 4.38 -3.77
C LEU A 269 -7.87 4.64 -5.16
N ILE A 270 -7.35 5.84 -5.44
CA ILE A 270 -6.72 6.20 -6.72
C ILE A 270 -5.26 6.64 -6.54
N ASP A 271 -5.00 7.66 -5.70
CA ASP A 271 -3.64 8.22 -5.56
C ASP A 271 -2.70 7.25 -4.82
N GLU A 272 -3.13 6.68 -3.69
CA GLU A 272 -2.34 5.78 -2.85
C GLU A 272 -2.38 4.33 -3.35
N ALA A 273 -3.41 3.97 -4.12
CA ALA A 273 -3.59 2.66 -4.74
C ALA A 273 -2.55 2.35 -5.85
N ARG A 274 -1.57 3.24 -6.06
CA ARG A 274 -0.42 3.02 -6.97
C ARG A 274 0.61 2.05 -6.41
N THR A 275 0.71 1.92 -5.09
CA THR A 275 1.69 1.06 -4.42
C THR A 275 0.97 0.01 -3.56
N PRO A 276 1.29 -1.29 -3.71
CA PRO A 276 0.75 -2.31 -2.81
C PRO A 276 1.31 -2.16 -1.39
N LEU A 277 0.59 -2.71 -0.42
CA LEU A 277 1.07 -2.89 0.95
C LEU A 277 1.90 -4.17 1.01
N ILE A 278 3.14 -4.07 1.48
CA ILE A 278 4.09 -5.19 1.51
C ILE A 278 4.68 -5.31 2.90
N ILE A 279 4.63 -6.52 3.47
CA ILE A 279 5.44 -6.92 4.63
C ILE A 279 6.64 -7.70 4.11
N SER A 280 7.84 -7.20 4.39
CA SER A 280 9.09 -7.87 4.06
C SER A 280 9.79 -8.35 5.32
N GLY A 281 10.49 -9.48 5.23
CA GLY A 281 11.29 -10.04 6.32
C GLY A 281 12.70 -10.39 5.88
N PRO A 282 13.67 -10.44 6.81
CA PRO A 282 15.05 -10.72 6.47
C PRO A 282 15.20 -12.13 5.88
N VAL A 283 16.07 -12.24 4.88
CA VAL A 283 16.53 -13.49 4.29
C VAL A 283 17.83 -13.88 4.99
N ASP A 284 18.01 -15.18 5.26
CA ASP A 284 19.29 -15.72 5.72
C ASP A 284 20.26 -15.82 4.52
N ARG A 285 20.73 -14.68 4.02
CA ARG A 285 21.78 -14.56 2.99
C ARG A 285 23.01 -13.85 3.54
N ASP A 286 24.18 -14.16 2.97
CA ASP A 286 25.44 -13.47 3.27
C ASP A 286 25.57 -12.20 2.40
N ASP A 287 25.25 -11.04 2.96
CA ASP A 287 25.26 -9.74 2.25
C ASP A 287 26.68 -9.18 1.95
N GLN A 288 27.72 -10.00 2.08
CA GLN A 288 29.12 -9.56 1.90
C GLN A 288 29.41 -9.11 0.46
N LEU A 289 28.64 -9.60 -0.51
CA LEU A 289 28.88 -9.37 -1.94
C LEU A 289 28.81 -7.89 -2.36
N PHE A 290 27.89 -7.10 -1.78
CA PHE A 290 27.81 -5.66 -2.06
C PHE A 290 29.04 -4.90 -1.58
N GLY A 291 29.57 -5.28 -0.40
CA GLY A 291 30.81 -4.74 0.13
C GLY A 291 32.02 -5.06 -0.75
N GLU A 292 32.08 -6.28 -1.29
CA GLU A 292 33.17 -6.71 -2.18
C GLU A 292 33.12 -6.04 -3.56
N MET A 293 31.93 -5.86 -4.14
CA MET A 293 31.78 -5.31 -5.49
C MET A 293 31.81 -3.77 -5.53
N LYS A 294 31.45 -3.10 -4.42
CA LYS A 294 31.39 -1.63 -4.34
C LYS A 294 32.65 -0.93 -4.89
N PRO A 295 33.89 -1.25 -4.45
CA PRO A 295 35.08 -0.51 -4.90
C PRO A 295 35.30 -0.58 -6.42
N LYS A 296 34.90 -1.70 -7.04
CA LYS A 296 35.01 -1.90 -8.49
C LYS A 296 33.99 -1.05 -9.24
N VAL A 297 32.74 -1.05 -8.79
CA VAL A 297 31.65 -0.26 -9.39
C VAL A 297 31.90 1.23 -9.21
N GLU A 298 32.34 1.68 -8.03
CA GLU A 298 32.69 3.08 -7.77
C GLU A 298 33.81 3.56 -8.69
N ARG A 299 34.83 2.72 -8.92
CA ARG A 299 35.91 3.01 -9.87
C ARG A 299 35.39 3.12 -11.30
N LEU A 300 34.51 2.21 -11.72
CA LEU A 300 33.89 2.25 -13.06
C LEU A 300 33.07 3.53 -13.26
N TYR A 301 32.25 3.89 -12.28
CA TYR A 301 31.44 5.11 -12.29
C TYR A 301 32.31 6.37 -12.43
N ARG A 302 33.41 6.47 -11.67
CA ARG A 302 34.36 7.59 -11.79
C ARG A 302 35.01 7.68 -13.17
N LEU A 303 35.36 6.54 -13.78
CA LEU A 303 35.91 6.49 -15.14
C LEU A 303 34.89 7.01 -16.16
N GLN A 304 33.63 6.56 -16.07
CA GLN A 304 32.53 7.05 -16.90
C GLN A 304 32.31 8.56 -16.71
N GLN A 305 32.29 9.04 -15.47
CA GLN A 305 32.07 10.46 -15.17
C GLN A 305 33.14 11.36 -15.79
N ASN A 306 34.41 10.93 -15.72
CA ASN A 306 35.51 11.62 -16.36
C ASN A 306 35.42 11.57 -17.89
N LEU A 307 35.02 10.43 -18.46
CA LEU A 307 34.85 10.25 -19.90
C LEU A 307 33.75 11.17 -20.44
N VAL A 308 32.56 11.14 -19.84
CA VAL A 308 31.44 12.02 -20.22
C VAL A 308 31.83 13.48 -20.05
N GLY A 309 32.52 13.84 -18.97
CA GLY A 309 33.01 15.20 -18.75
C GLY A 309 33.93 15.71 -19.87
N LYS A 310 34.77 14.84 -20.47
CA LYS A 310 35.61 15.18 -21.63
C LYS A 310 34.78 15.31 -22.90
N ILE A 311 33.88 14.35 -23.15
CA ILE A 311 32.98 14.35 -24.32
C ILE A 311 32.14 15.64 -24.37
N VAL A 312 31.61 16.08 -23.22
CA VAL A 312 30.81 17.31 -23.15
C VAL A 312 31.67 18.55 -23.43
N SER A 313 32.91 18.60 -22.93
CA SER A 313 33.81 19.72 -23.21
C SER A 313 34.22 19.79 -24.68
N GLU A 314 34.46 18.65 -25.32
CA GLU A 314 34.73 18.57 -26.76
C GLU A 314 33.52 19.00 -27.60
N ALA A 315 32.32 18.53 -27.23
CA ALA A 315 31.08 18.98 -27.86
C ALA A 315 30.89 20.50 -27.73
N GLU A 316 31.14 21.07 -26.55
CA GLU A 316 31.03 22.51 -26.30
C GLU A 316 32.02 23.33 -27.15
N GLU A 317 33.26 22.85 -27.35
CA GLU A 317 34.24 23.50 -28.22
C GLU A 317 33.82 23.47 -29.68
N ILE A 318 33.30 22.35 -30.18
CA ILE A 318 32.80 22.22 -31.55
C ILE A 318 31.59 23.13 -31.77
N LEU A 319 30.66 23.17 -30.81
CA LEU A 319 29.48 24.03 -30.89
C LEU A 319 29.84 25.51 -30.92
N LYS A 320 30.89 25.93 -30.19
CA LYS A 320 31.39 27.32 -30.19
C LYS A 320 32.11 27.70 -31.49
N ASN A 321 32.89 26.78 -32.06
CA ASN A 321 33.75 27.09 -33.21
C ASN A 321 33.07 26.83 -34.56
N ASN A 322 32.27 25.76 -34.66
CA ASN A 322 31.75 25.23 -35.92
C ASN A 322 30.21 25.20 -35.98
N GLY A 323 29.52 25.68 -34.94
CA GLY A 323 28.06 25.66 -34.85
C GLY A 323 27.47 24.24 -34.72
N THR A 324 26.20 24.07 -35.07
CA THR A 324 25.51 22.77 -35.02
C THR A 324 26.03 21.83 -36.10
N SER A 325 26.95 20.94 -35.74
CA SER A 325 27.50 19.91 -36.63
C SER A 325 27.02 18.50 -36.23
N ARG A 326 27.07 17.55 -37.18
CA ARG A 326 26.77 16.13 -36.92
C ARG A 326 27.68 15.55 -35.84
N GLU A 327 28.95 15.97 -35.81
CA GLU A 327 29.94 15.55 -34.84
C GLU A 327 29.59 16.00 -33.42
N ALA A 328 29.18 17.26 -33.25
CA ALA A 328 28.66 17.76 -31.98
C ALA A 328 27.40 17.01 -31.53
N GLY A 329 26.48 16.71 -32.46
CA GLY A 329 25.29 15.92 -32.18
C GLY A 329 25.60 14.51 -31.67
N ILE A 330 26.58 13.82 -32.27
CA ILE A 330 27.04 12.49 -31.83
C ILE A 330 27.64 12.55 -30.43
N LEU A 331 28.48 13.55 -30.14
CA LEU A 331 29.08 13.70 -28.81
C LEU A 331 28.03 14.03 -27.74
N LEU A 332 27.05 14.88 -28.05
CA LEU A 332 25.92 15.16 -27.16
C LEU A 332 25.09 13.90 -26.90
N LEU A 333 24.79 13.10 -27.92
CA LEU A 333 24.06 11.85 -27.78
C LEU A 333 24.84 10.84 -26.92
N ARG A 334 26.14 10.72 -27.15
CA ARG A 334 27.03 9.86 -26.35
C ARG A 334 27.10 10.30 -24.89
N ALA A 335 27.22 11.59 -24.63
CA ALA A 335 27.20 12.13 -23.27
C ALA A 335 25.85 11.89 -22.59
N SER A 336 24.74 12.06 -23.31
CA SER A 336 23.38 11.84 -22.82
C SER A 336 23.11 10.38 -22.48
N ARG A 337 23.58 9.43 -23.29
CA ARG A 337 23.47 8.00 -23.01
C ARG A 337 24.43 7.52 -21.93
N GLY A 338 25.56 8.20 -21.75
CA GLY A 338 26.55 7.86 -20.73
C GLY A 338 26.17 8.32 -19.33
N LEU A 339 25.85 9.60 -19.15
CA LEU A 339 25.39 10.19 -17.89
C LEU A 339 24.46 11.39 -18.19
N PRO A 340 23.14 11.18 -18.35
CA PRO A 340 22.19 12.21 -18.76
C PRO A 340 22.07 13.36 -17.74
N LYS A 341 22.12 13.02 -16.44
CA LYS A 341 22.09 13.99 -15.32
C LYS A 341 23.42 14.75 -15.11
N ASN A 342 24.41 14.62 -15.99
CA ASN A 342 25.68 15.33 -15.83
C ASN A 342 25.48 16.86 -15.85
N ALA A 343 25.95 17.56 -14.82
CA ALA A 343 25.74 19.00 -14.66
C ALA A 343 26.27 19.85 -15.84
N LYS A 344 27.39 19.46 -16.46
CA LYS A 344 27.91 20.18 -17.65
C LYS A 344 27.02 19.93 -18.86
N LEU A 345 26.59 18.69 -19.08
CA LEU A 345 25.70 18.34 -20.18
C LEU A 345 24.37 19.08 -20.07
N MET A 346 23.74 19.07 -18.89
CA MET A 346 22.49 19.77 -18.62
C MET A 346 22.60 21.27 -18.88
N LYS A 347 23.74 21.88 -18.54
CA LYS A 347 24.01 23.28 -18.86
C LYS A 347 24.08 23.52 -20.36
N VAL A 348 24.77 22.67 -21.12
CA VAL A 348 24.84 22.79 -22.59
C VAL A 348 23.45 22.58 -23.21
N LEU A 349 22.69 21.59 -22.77
CA LEU A 349 21.34 21.29 -23.27
C LEU A 349 20.25 22.28 -22.82
N SER A 350 20.59 23.26 -21.98
CA SER A 350 19.67 24.37 -21.66
C SER A 350 19.42 25.27 -22.87
N GLU A 351 20.33 25.27 -23.84
CA GLU A 351 20.17 25.97 -25.12
C GLU A 351 19.25 25.15 -26.06
N PRO A 352 18.11 25.70 -26.52
CA PRO A 352 17.13 24.96 -27.33
C PRO A 352 17.69 24.39 -28.64
N GLU A 353 18.66 25.08 -29.23
CA GLU A 353 19.32 24.67 -30.48
C GLU A 353 20.10 23.36 -30.32
N TYR A 354 20.82 23.19 -29.22
CA TYR A 354 21.63 22.00 -28.95
C TYR A 354 20.77 20.82 -28.52
N LYS A 355 19.69 21.09 -27.79
CA LYS A 355 18.69 20.08 -27.46
C LYS A 355 18.00 19.53 -28.71
N LYS A 356 17.69 20.39 -29.69
CA LYS A 356 17.15 19.97 -30.98
C LYS A 356 18.15 19.11 -31.76
N LEU A 357 19.43 19.51 -31.79
CA LEU A 357 20.51 18.75 -32.43
C LEU A 357 20.65 17.34 -31.84
N LEU A 358 20.58 17.22 -30.50
CA LEU A 358 20.57 15.93 -29.80
C LEU A 358 19.40 15.04 -30.28
N GLN A 359 18.19 15.57 -30.31
CA GLN A 359 16.99 14.83 -30.73
C GLN A 359 17.03 14.40 -32.20
N GLU A 360 17.50 15.29 -33.09
CA GLU A 360 17.69 14.97 -34.51
C GLU A 360 18.71 13.85 -34.70
N THR A 361 19.81 13.88 -33.92
CA THR A 361 20.83 12.83 -33.91
C THR A 361 20.28 11.52 -33.36
N GLU A 362 19.54 11.54 -32.24
CA GLU A 362 18.88 10.34 -31.68
C GLU A 362 17.95 9.69 -32.71
N LEU A 363 17.14 10.48 -33.40
CA LEU A 363 16.24 10.01 -34.47
C LEU A 363 17.01 9.39 -35.65
N GLU A 364 18.16 9.95 -36.03
CA GLU A 364 19.03 9.38 -37.08
C GLU A 364 19.49 7.97 -36.70
N PHE A 365 19.97 7.77 -35.47
CA PHE A 365 20.47 6.48 -34.99
C PHE A 365 19.34 5.46 -34.74
N LEU A 366 18.12 5.91 -34.46
CA LEU A 366 16.94 5.06 -34.29
C LEU A 366 16.30 4.61 -35.63
N ARG A 367 16.40 5.41 -36.70
CA ARG A 367 15.77 5.13 -38.02
C ARG A 367 16.22 3.81 -38.66
N GLU A 368 17.42 3.32 -38.34
CA GLU A 368 17.95 2.04 -38.85
C GLU A 368 17.78 0.87 -37.86
N LYS A 369 16.69 0.87 -37.07
CA LYS A 369 16.44 -0.12 -35.99
C LYS A 369 17.58 -0.22 -34.97
N GLY A 370 18.28 0.89 -34.71
CA GLY A 370 19.39 0.92 -33.75
C GLY A 370 20.67 0.20 -34.20
N LYS A 371 20.79 -0.22 -35.47
CA LYS A 371 22.00 -0.92 -35.97
C LYS A 371 23.30 -0.16 -35.70
N ASN A 372 23.25 1.17 -35.78
CA ASN A 372 24.42 2.03 -35.59
C ASN A 372 24.61 2.49 -34.14
N MET A 373 23.77 2.02 -33.19
CA MET A 373 23.84 2.48 -31.79
C MET A 373 25.16 2.07 -31.11
N HIS A 374 25.76 0.97 -31.54
CA HIS A 374 27.09 0.54 -31.07
C HIS A 374 28.19 1.61 -31.28
N ILE A 375 28.08 2.48 -32.30
CA ILE A 375 29.01 3.60 -32.54
C ILE A 375 28.97 4.63 -31.40
N ILE A 376 27.83 4.74 -30.74
CA ILE A 376 27.64 5.62 -29.57
C ILE A 376 28.06 4.87 -28.32
N ASP A 377 27.54 3.66 -28.14
CA ASP A 377 27.55 2.91 -26.90
C ASP A 377 28.92 2.27 -26.59
N ASP A 378 29.62 1.71 -27.58
CA ASP A 378 30.89 0.98 -27.38
C ASP A 378 32.03 1.88 -26.86
N GLU A 379 31.88 3.20 -26.99
CA GLU A 379 32.85 4.14 -26.45
C GLU A 379 32.75 4.32 -24.93
N LEU A 380 31.58 4.02 -24.36
CA LEU A 380 31.26 4.18 -22.95
C LEU A 380 31.60 2.92 -22.16
N TYR A 381 31.68 3.02 -20.83
CA TYR A 381 31.80 1.87 -19.92
C TYR A 381 30.44 1.23 -19.59
N PHE A 382 29.38 2.04 -19.57
CA PHE A 382 28.00 1.61 -19.44
C PHE A 382 27.08 2.64 -20.08
N VAL A 383 25.86 2.23 -20.39
CA VAL A 383 24.82 3.05 -21.03
C VAL A 383 23.60 3.09 -20.15
N ILE A 384 22.97 4.27 -20.06
CA ILE A 384 21.74 4.52 -19.33
C ILE A 384 20.63 4.80 -20.33
N ASP A 385 19.54 4.05 -20.24
CA ASP A 385 18.28 4.37 -20.91
C ASP A 385 17.29 4.94 -19.88
N GLU A 386 17.10 6.26 -19.90
CA GLU A 386 16.17 6.96 -18.99
C GLU A 386 14.70 6.57 -19.21
N LYS A 387 14.33 6.06 -20.40
CA LYS A 387 12.93 5.70 -20.68
C LYS A 387 12.57 4.37 -20.03
N SER A 388 13.50 3.42 -20.00
CA SER A 388 13.33 2.11 -19.36
C SER A 388 13.94 2.01 -17.96
N ASN A 389 14.69 3.03 -17.50
CA ASN A 389 15.47 3.00 -16.26
C ASN A 389 16.42 1.80 -16.17
N THR A 390 17.00 1.39 -17.30
CA THR A 390 17.93 0.26 -17.41
C THR A 390 19.37 0.74 -17.62
N ILE A 391 20.32 -0.05 -17.14
CA ILE A 391 21.75 0.23 -17.27
C ILE A 391 22.43 -0.98 -17.88
N ASP A 392 23.02 -0.79 -19.04
CA ASP A 392 23.70 -1.85 -19.78
C ASP A 392 25.21 -1.67 -19.70
N LEU A 393 25.91 -2.74 -19.28
CA LEU A 393 27.37 -2.79 -19.28
C LEU A 393 27.89 -3.07 -20.69
N THR A 394 28.76 -2.18 -21.19
CA THR A 394 29.48 -2.38 -22.46
C THR A 394 30.65 -3.35 -22.26
N GLU A 395 31.27 -3.79 -23.35
CA GLU A 395 32.46 -4.64 -23.26
C GLU A 395 33.61 -3.97 -22.49
N LYS A 396 33.85 -2.68 -22.74
CA LYS A 396 34.80 -1.86 -21.96
C LYS A 396 34.49 -1.88 -20.46
N GLY A 397 33.20 -1.83 -20.10
CA GLY A 397 32.75 -1.92 -18.71
C GLY A 397 33.05 -3.26 -18.08
N ARG A 398 32.76 -4.36 -18.80
CA ARG A 398 33.00 -5.74 -18.36
C ARG A 398 34.50 -5.99 -18.16
N GLU A 399 35.33 -5.60 -19.12
CA GLU A 399 36.79 -5.74 -19.02
C GLU A 399 37.36 -5.02 -17.79
N GLU A 400 36.89 -3.79 -17.51
CA GLU A 400 37.38 -3.03 -16.37
C GLU A 400 36.93 -3.62 -15.02
N LEU A 401 35.72 -4.17 -14.94
CA LEU A 401 35.21 -4.85 -13.74
C LEU A 401 35.89 -6.20 -13.49
N ALA A 402 36.26 -6.91 -14.56
CA ALA A 402 36.94 -8.20 -14.50
C ALA A 402 38.46 -8.06 -14.25
N ARG A 403 39.04 -6.87 -14.47
CA ARG A 403 40.48 -6.61 -14.30
C ARG A 403 40.96 -6.92 -12.87
N GLY A 404 42.03 -7.73 -12.77
CA GLY A 404 42.69 -8.04 -11.50
C GLY A 404 41.97 -9.11 -10.67
N THR A 405 41.07 -9.87 -11.30
CA THR A 405 40.34 -10.98 -10.65
C THR A 405 40.95 -12.35 -10.92
N GLY A 406 41.86 -12.46 -11.91
CA GLY A 406 42.42 -13.74 -12.34
C GLY A 406 41.42 -14.66 -13.04
N LYS A 407 40.19 -14.17 -13.30
CA LYS A 407 39.09 -14.85 -14.02
C LYS A 407 38.51 -13.93 -15.10
N GLU A 408 39.38 -13.21 -15.83
CA GLU A 408 38.96 -12.16 -16.76
C GLU A 408 37.98 -12.63 -17.84
N LYS A 409 38.07 -13.91 -18.26
CA LYS A 409 37.19 -14.50 -19.28
C LYS A 409 35.87 -15.06 -18.73
N ASP A 410 35.83 -15.41 -17.45
CA ASP A 410 34.69 -16.13 -16.84
C ASP A 410 33.90 -15.26 -15.85
N PHE A 411 34.34 -14.02 -15.60
CA PHE A 411 33.76 -13.13 -14.58
C PHE A 411 32.29 -12.75 -14.86
N PHE A 412 31.86 -12.74 -16.12
CA PHE A 412 30.48 -12.44 -16.54
C PHE A 412 29.80 -13.62 -17.26
N VAL A 413 30.45 -14.78 -17.34
CA VAL A 413 29.93 -15.95 -18.06
C VAL A 413 29.06 -16.77 -17.12
N LEU A 414 27.77 -16.89 -17.46
CA LEU A 414 26.87 -17.83 -16.80
C LEU A 414 27.00 -19.21 -17.48
N PRO A 415 27.29 -20.28 -16.73
CA PRO A 415 27.31 -21.62 -17.30
C PRO A 415 25.88 -22.03 -17.71
N ASP A 416 25.73 -22.59 -18.91
CA ASP A 416 24.47 -23.20 -19.33
C ASP A 416 24.28 -24.51 -18.56
N LEU A 417 23.42 -24.46 -17.54
CA LEU A 417 23.12 -25.60 -16.68
C LEU A 417 22.64 -26.82 -17.49
N GLY A 418 21.81 -26.62 -18.52
CA GLY A 418 21.30 -27.74 -19.33
C GLY A 418 22.40 -28.43 -20.12
N THR A 419 23.26 -27.64 -20.78
CA THR A 419 24.36 -28.17 -21.58
C THR A 419 25.46 -28.79 -20.72
N GLU A 420 25.81 -28.19 -19.58
CA GLU A 420 26.85 -28.70 -18.70
C GLU A 420 26.40 -29.92 -17.88
N ILE A 421 25.14 -29.97 -17.41
CA ILE A 421 24.60 -31.14 -16.70
C ILE A 421 24.52 -32.34 -17.64
N SER A 422 24.04 -32.14 -18.87
CA SER A 422 23.92 -33.20 -19.89
C SER A 422 25.25 -33.91 -20.20
N LYS A 423 26.39 -33.21 -20.11
CA LYS A 423 27.74 -33.76 -20.34
C LYS A 423 28.13 -34.86 -19.35
N PHE A 424 27.61 -34.85 -18.12
CA PHE A 424 27.95 -35.84 -17.09
C PHE A 424 26.74 -36.67 -16.61
N GLU A 425 25.52 -36.22 -16.86
CA GLU A 425 24.29 -36.94 -16.48
C GLU A 425 24.16 -38.27 -17.24
N ASN A 426 24.59 -38.30 -18.51
CA ASN A 426 24.57 -39.48 -19.39
C ASN A 426 25.86 -40.31 -19.37
N ASP A 427 26.89 -39.91 -18.60
CA ASP A 427 28.15 -40.65 -18.54
C ASP A 427 28.02 -41.90 -17.63
N PRO A 428 28.23 -43.13 -18.13
CA PRO A 428 28.16 -44.35 -17.34
C PRO A 428 29.37 -44.54 -16.39
N ASN A 429 30.44 -43.76 -16.54
CA ASN A 429 31.65 -43.88 -15.71
C ASN A 429 31.62 -43.03 -14.43
N ILE A 430 30.57 -42.27 -14.17
CA ILE A 430 30.42 -41.39 -12.99
C ILE A 430 29.37 -41.98 -12.06
N SER A 431 29.70 -42.14 -10.77
CA SER A 431 28.77 -42.67 -9.77
C SER A 431 27.57 -41.71 -9.52
N PRO A 432 26.40 -42.21 -9.11
CA PRO A 432 25.24 -41.38 -8.80
C PRO A 432 25.51 -40.28 -7.76
N GLU A 433 26.26 -40.59 -6.71
CA GLU A 433 26.67 -39.63 -5.67
C GLU A 433 27.57 -38.52 -6.24
N GLU A 434 28.47 -38.87 -7.16
CA GLU A 434 29.36 -37.90 -7.80
C GLU A 434 28.65 -37.05 -8.86
N LYS A 435 27.58 -37.55 -9.49
CA LYS A 435 26.69 -36.76 -10.35
C LYS A 435 25.93 -35.70 -9.54
N VAL A 436 25.40 -36.05 -8.37
CA VAL A 436 24.74 -35.10 -7.46
C VAL A 436 25.72 -34.02 -7.01
N ARG A 437 26.94 -34.40 -6.58
CA ARG A 437 27.97 -33.43 -6.18
C ARG A 437 28.36 -32.47 -7.30
N LYS A 438 28.59 -32.96 -8.52
CA LYS A 438 28.91 -32.12 -9.68
C LYS A 438 27.75 -31.19 -10.06
N LYS A 439 26.51 -31.68 -9.93
CA LYS A 439 25.31 -30.87 -10.14
C LYS A 439 25.27 -29.75 -9.09
N GLU A 440 25.39 -30.06 -7.81
CA GLU A 440 25.44 -29.07 -6.73
C GLU A 440 26.56 -28.03 -6.92
N GLU A 441 27.77 -28.45 -7.30
CA GLU A 441 28.90 -27.54 -7.62
C GLU A 441 28.56 -26.60 -8.78
N LEU A 442 27.92 -27.09 -9.83
CA LEU A 442 27.53 -26.29 -10.98
C LEU A 442 26.41 -25.30 -10.64
N TYR A 443 25.39 -25.74 -9.89
CA TYR A 443 24.33 -24.86 -9.38
C TYR A 443 24.89 -23.78 -8.46
N LYS A 444 25.84 -24.13 -7.59
CA LYS A 444 26.55 -23.18 -6.73
C LYS A 444 27.32 -22.14 -7.55
N HIS A 445 28.09 -22.57 -8.55
CA HIS A 445 28.85 -21.66 -9.41
C HIS A 445 27.93 -20.73 -10.22
N TYR A 446 26.81 -21.25 -10.72
CA TYR A 446 25.77 -20.45 -11.38
C TYR A 446 25.17 -19.42 -10.42
N SER A 447 24.82 -19.84 -9.20
CA SER A 447 24.26 -18.95 -8.17
C SER A 447 25.24 -17.81 -7.83
N GLU A 448 26.51 -18.13 -7.54
CA GLU A 448 27.55 -17.14 -7.22
C GLU A 448 27.79 -16.15 -8.36
N ALA A 449 27.80 -16.64 -9.61
CA ALA A 449 27.98 -15.78 -10.80
C ALA A 449 26.76 -14.87 -11.02
N SER A 450 25.55 -15.40 -10.89
CA SER A 450 24.29 -14.65 -11.02
C SER A 450 24.18 -13.56 -9.95
N GLU A 451 24.42 -13.90 -8.68
CA GLU A 451 24.37 -12.95 -7.56
C GLU A 451 25.40 -11.82 -7.73
N ARG A 452 26.59 -12.13 -8.25
CA ARG A 452 27.62 -11.11 -8.53
C ARG A 452 27.18 -10.14 -9.62
N ILE A 453 26.63 -10.66 -10.73
CA ILE A 453 26.12 -9.81 -11.83
C ILE A 453 25.00 -8.92 -11.30
N HIS A 454 24.11 -9.48 -10.48
CA HIS A 454 23.02 -8.74 -9.83
C HIS A 454 23.54 -7.61 -8.95
N ALA A 455 24.46 -7.90 -8.04
CA ALA A 455 25.03 -6.89 -7.14
C ALA A 455 25.73 -5.76 -7.90
N ILE A 456 26.45 -6.07 -8.98
CA ILE A 456 27.08 -5.07 -9.85
C ILE A 456 26.02 -4.16 -10.50
N HIS A 457 24.94 -4.75 -11.03
CA HIS A 457 23.87 -4.02 -11.68
C HIS A 457 23.13 -3.09 -10.69
N GLN A 458 22.78 -3.60 -9.50
CA GLN A 458 22.13 -2.79 -8.46
C GLN A 458 23.04 -1.68 -7.93
N LEU A 459 24.34 -1.92 -7.75
CA LEU A 459 25.30 -0.87 -7.40
C LEU A 459 25.38 0.19 -8.49
N LEU A 460 25.49 -0.19 -9.77
CA LEU A 460 25.49 0.78 -10.86
C LEU A 460 24.23 1.64 -10.86
N LYS A 461 23.07 1.00 -10.67
CA LYS A 461 21.77 1.67 -10.52
C LYS A 461 21.75 2.66 -9.38
N ALA A 462 22.23 2.25 -8.20
CA ALA A 462 22.36 3.12 -7.04
C ALA A 462 23.28 4.32 -7.31
N TYR A 463 24.39 4.16 -8.04
CA TYR A 463 25.32 5.24 -8.34
C TYR A 463 24.82 6.22 -9.42
N THR A 464 24.01 5.77 -10.38
CA THR A 464 23.62 6.59 -11.54
C THR A 464 22.20 7.16 -11.47
N LEU A 465 21.23 6.40 -10.94
CA LEU A 465 19.81 6.80 -10.94
C LEU A 465 19.36 7.43 -9.62
N PHE A 466 19.98 7.04 -8.50
CA PHE A 466 19.57 7.45 -7.14
C PHE A 466 20.54 8.45 -6.52
N GLU A 467 20.06 9.66 -6.30
CA GLU A 467 20.79 10.76 -5.68
C GLU A 467 20.36 10.97 -4.23
N LYS A 468 21.36 11.28 -3.40
CA LYS A 468 21.14 11.63 -2.00
C LYS A 468 20.39 12.95 -1.92
N ASP A 469 19.45 13.04 -0.98
CA ASP A 469 18.56 14.16 -0.72
C ASP A 469 17.50 14.44 -1.80
N VAL A 470 17.38 13.54 -2.80
CA VAL A 470 16.34 13.57 -3.82
C VAL A 470 15.45 12.33 -3.69
N GLU A 471 15.96 11.14 -4.04
CA GLU A 471 15.19 9.90 -3.93
C GLU A 471 15.28 9.28 -2.53
N TYR A 472 16.35 9.53 -1.79
CA TYR A 472 16.53 9.03 -0.42
C TYR A 472 17.38 9.99 0.45
N VAL A 473 17.28 9.83 1.77
CA VAL A 473 18.12 10.53 2.75
C VAL A 473 18.82 9.55 3.68
N VAL A 474 19.96 9.96 4.23
CA VAL A 474 20.61 9.23 5.33
C VAL A 474 20.11 9.84 6.64
N THR A 475 19.42 9.04 7.44
CA THR A 475 18.89 9.44 8.76
C THR A 475 20.03 9.67 9.76
N GLU A 476 19.73 10.37 10.86
CA GLU A 476 20.70 10.62 11.94
C GLU A 476 21.24 9.32 12.57
N ASP A 477 20.43 8.26 12.55
CA ASP A 477 20.77 6.92 13.03
C ASP A 477 21.63 6.12 12.02
N GLY A 478 22.01 6.73 10.91
CA GLY A 478 22.85 6.11 9.88
C GLY A 478 22.11 5.10 9.02
N LYS A 479 20.79 5.20 8.84
CA LYS A 479 19.99 4.34 7.95
C LYS A 479 19.52 5.10 6.71
N ILE A 480 19.30 4.38 5.60
CA ILE A 480 18.69 4.93 4.39
C ILE A 480 17.18 5.02 4.59
N ALA A 481 16.59 6.17 4.29
CA ALA A 481 15.15 6.35 4.28
C ALA A 481 14.69 6.96 2.96
N ILE A 482 13.68 6.35 2.35
CA ILE A 482 13.15 6.74 1.04
C ILE A 482 12.41 8.06 1.17
N VAL A 483 12.62 8.95 0.20
CA VAL A 483 11.87 10.19 0.07
C VAL A 483 10.85 10.01 -1.04
N ASP A 484 9.58 10.28 -0.72
CA ASP A 484 8.54 10.39 -1.73
C ASP A 484 8.83 11.61 -2.62
N GLU A 485 9.03 11.37 -3.92
CA GLU A 485 9.37 12.40 -4.91
C GLU A 485 8.30 13.51 -5.01
N PHE A 486 7.04 13.19 -4.76
CA PHE A 486 5.94 14.14 -4.87
C PHE A 486 5.75 14.94 -3.58
N THR A 487 5.87 14.28 -2.43
CA THR A 487 5.55 14.91 -1.13
C THR A 487 6.77 15.38 -0.35
N GLY A 488 7.98 14.95 -0.72
CA GLY A 488 9.22 15.17 0.03
C GLY A 488 9.20 14.53 1.42
N ARG A 489 8.26 13.59 1.66
CA ARG A 489 8.12 12.87 2.93
C ARG A 489 9.12 11.75 2.99
N ILE A 490 9.74 11.60 4.16
CA ILE A 490 10.48 10.39 4.49
C ILE A 490 9.44 9.30 4.76
N LEU A 491 9.55 8.17 4.08
CA LEU A 491 8.69 7.00 4.26
C LEU A 491 9.39 5.99 5.17
N PRO A 492 9.27 6.11 6.52
CA PRO A 492 9.96 5.21 7.44
C PRO A 492 9.46 3.77 7.27
N GLY A 493 10.39 2.82 7.36
CA GLY A 493 10.10 1.39 7.21
C GLY A 493 9.95 0.91 5.76
N ARG A 494 9.98 1.80 4.76
CA ARG A 494 10.01 1.40 3.35
C ARG A 494 11.45 1.17 2.87
N ARG A 495 11.65 0.11 2.09
CA ARG A 495 12.91 -0.22 1.43
C ARG A 495 12.72 -0.37 -0.07
N TYR A 496 13.79 -0.17 -0.83
CA TYR A 496 13.81 -0.51 -2.25
C TYR A 496 13.96 -2.02 -2.39
N SER A 497 13.23 -2.62 -3.33
CA SER A 497 13.26 -4.06 -3.58
C SER A 497 14.53 -4.50 -4.31
N ASP A 498 14.71 -5.82 -4.42
CA ASP A 498 15.67 -6.45 -5.34
C ASP A 498 17.14 -6.07 -5.10
N GLY A 499 17.56 -5.97 -3.83
CA GLY A 499 18.95 -5.64 -3.48
C GLY A 499 19.33 -4.17 -3.68
N LEU A 500 18.44 -3.33 -4.22
CA LEU A 500 18.74 -1.93 -4.50
C LEU A 500 18.94 -1.10 -3.22
N HIS A 501 18.17 -1.39 -2.17
CA HIS A 501 18.32 -0.69 -0.89
C HIS A 501 19.69 -0.97 -0.28
N GLN A 502 20.12 -2.24 -0.34
CA GLN A 502 21.42 -2.72 0.10
C GLN A 502 22.55 -2.11 -0.73
N ALA A 503 22.33 -1.94 -2.04
CA ALA A 503 23.27 -1.25 -2.92
C ALA A 503 23.41 0.24 -2.55
N ILE A 504 22.32 0.93 -2.17
CA ILE A 504 22.35 2.32 -1.69
C ILE A 504 23.01 2.42 -0.30
N GLU A 505 22.69 1.50 0.62
CA GLU A 505 23.37 1.40 1.91
C GLU A 505 24.88 1.20 1.73
N ALA A 506 25.26 0.26 0.86
CA ALA A 506 26.65 0.03 0.50
C ALA A 506 27.28 1.28 -0.11
N LYS A 507 26.64 1.93 -1.10
CA LYS A 507 27.09 3.19 -1.73
C LYS A 507 27.44 4.25 -0.68
N GLU A 508 26.53 4.49 0.27
CA GLU A 508 26.66 5.52 1.30
C GLU A 508 27.54 5.10 2.50
N ASN A 509 28.13 3.91 2.49
CA ASN A 509 28.89 3.32 3.61
C ASN A 509 28.05 3.14 4.89
N VAL A 510 26.75 2.91 4.73
CA VAL A 510 25.84 2.50 5.79
C VAL A 510 25.98 1.00 6.01
N LYS A 511 25.69 0.51 7.22
CA LYS A 511 25.63 -0.92 7.50
C LYS A 511 24.57 -1.56 6.59
N VAL A 512 25.02 -2.43 5.69
CA VAL A 512 24.12 -3.19 4.80
C VAL A 512 23.25 -4.10 5.67
N GLU A 513 21.94 -3.86 5.68
CA GLU A 513 20.97 -4.71 6.37
C GLU A 513 20.63 -5.91 5.48
N ARG A 514 20.27 -7.04 6.10
CA ARG A 514 19.97 -8.28 5.36
C ARG A 514 18.94 -8.07 4.27
N ASP A 515 19.12 -8.80 3.17
CA ASP A 515 18.14 -8.86 2.09
C ASP A 515 16.75 -9.15 2.65
N SER A 516 15.72 -8.54 2.06
CA SER A 516 14.36 -8.61 2.56
C SER A 516 13.44 -9.20 1.51
N GLN A 517 12.81 -10.33 1.84
CA GLN A 517 11.86 -11.01 0.97
C GLN A 517 10.43 -10.63 1.35
N THR A 518 9.56 -10.51 0.35
CA THR A 518 8.11 -10.35 0.52
C THR A 518 7.53 -11.54 1.30
N LEU A 519 6.97 -11.29 2.47
CA LEU A 519 6.25 -12.29 3.28
C LEU A 519 4.75 -12.25 3.03
N ALA A 520 4.21 -11.05 2.84
CA ALA A 520 2.81 -10.83 2.53
C ALA A 520 2.65 -9.54 1.74
N THR A 521 1.71 -9.52 0.81
CA THR A 521 1.41 -8.35 -0.01
C THR A 521 -0.08 -8.30 -0.33
N ILE A 522 -0.66 -7.10 -0.42
CA ILE A 522 -2.01 -6.87 -0.94
C ILE A 522 -2.10 -5.47 -1.55
N THR A 523 -2.80 -5.33 -2.68
CA THR A 523 -3.16 -4.01 -3.20
C THR A 523 -4.31 -3.39 -2.41
N LEU A 524 -4.36 -2.06 -2.29
CA LEU A 524 -5.49 -1.39 -1.64
C LEU A 524 -6.82 -1.72 -2.34
N GLN A 525 -6.79 -1.88 -3.66
CA GLN A 525 -7.90 -2.32 -4.49
C GLN A 525 -8.52 -3.60 -3.95
N ASN A 526 -7.71 -4.67 -3.87
CA ASN A 526 -8.18 -5.98 -3.43
C ASN A 526 -8.51 -5.99 -1.93
N TYR A 527 -7.81 -5.21 -1.11
CA TYR A 527 -8.17 -5.05 0.30
C TYR A 527 -9.59 -4.50 0.49
N PHE A 528 -9.94 -3.42 -0.20
CA PHE A 528 -11.27 -2.80 -0.05
C PHE A 528 -12.39 -3.60 -0.72
N ARG A 529 -12.07 -4.41 -1.74
CA ARG A 529 -13.04 -5.35 -2.36
C ARG A 529 -13.50 -6.46 -1.42
N MET A 530 -12.79 -6.73 -0.33
CA MET A 530 -13.21 -7.73 0.67
C MET A 530 -14.36 -7.26 1.57
N TYR A 531 -14.68 -5.96 1.58
CA TYR A 531 -15.78 -5.47 2.42
C TYR A 531 -17.13 -5.84 1.81
N ASN A 532 -18.06 -6.37 2.61
CA ASN A 532 -19.42 -6.68 2.15
C ASN A 532 -20.12 -5.43 1.59
N LYS A 533 -19.85 -4.28 2.21
CA LYS A 533 -20.29 -2.98 1.71
C LYS A 533 -19.15 -1.97 1.80
N LEU A 534 -18.91 -1.27 0.71
CA LEU A 534 -17.90 -0.21 0.61
C LEU A 534 -18.59 1.09 0.18
N ALA A 535 -18.24 2.20 0.81
CA ALA A 535 -18.71 3.53 0.44
C ALA A 535 -17.56 4.53 0.50
N GLY A 536 -17.75 5.69 -0.12
CA GLY A 536 -16.72 6.73 -0.12
C GLY A 536 -17.28 8.13 -0.13
N MET A 537 -16.53 9.09 0.38
CA MET A 537 -16.89 10.50 0.26
C MET A 537 -15.68 11.31 -0.19
N THR A 538 -15.90 12.28 -1.07
CA THR A 538 -14.86 13.21 -1.52
C THR A 538 -15.50 14.44 -2.13
N GLY A 539 -14.70 15.49 -2.38
CA GLY A 539 -15.16 16.66 -3.13
C GLY A 539 -15.02 16.53 -4.64
N THR A 540 -14.38 15.47 -5.14
CA THR A 540 -13.96 15.38 -6.54
C THR A 540 -13.87 13.93 -7.03
N ALA A 541 -14.99 13.22 -7.17
CA ALA A 541 -15.03 11.82 -7.64
C ALA A 541 -15.47 11.68 -9.10
N GLU A 542 -16.26 12.60 -9.64
CA GLU A 542 -16.90 12.54 -10.95
C GLU A 542 -15.89 12.29 -12.07
N THR A 543 -14.68 12.84 -11.95
CA THR A 543 -13.65 12.67 -12.98
C THR A 543 -13.20 11.22 -13.13
N GLU A 544 -13.27 10.44 -12.06
CA GLU A 544 -12.82 9.04 -11.99
C GLU A 544 -13.99 8.04 -11.83
N GLU A 545 -15.24 8.45 -12.13
CA GLU A 545 -16.44 7.60 -11.98
C GLU A 545 -16.26 6.24 -12.68
N ALA A 546 -15.63 6.23 -13.86
CA ALA A 546 -15.37 5.00 -14.61
C ALA A 546 -14.38 4.07 -13.87
N GLU A 547 -13.31 4.62 -13.28
CA GLU A 547 -12.32 3.85 -12.53
C GLU A 547 -12.93 3.27 -11.24
N PHE A 548 -13.71 4.08 -10.52
CA PHE A 548 -14.41 3.61 -9.31
C PHE A 548 -15.37 2.45 -9.61
N TYR A 549 -16.13 2.52 -10.70
CA TYR A 549 -17.06 1.47 -11.07
C TYR A 549 -16.36 0.22 -11.64
N GLU A 550 -15.35 0.40 -12.50
CA GLU A 550 -14.61 -0.73 -13.08
C GLU A 550 -13.93 -1.58 -11.99
N ILE A 551 -13.26 -0.93 -11.03
CA ILE A 551 -12.45 -1.61 -10.01
C ILE A 551 -13.29 -2.00 -8.79
N TYR A 552 -14.08 -1.07 -8.24
CA TYR A 552 -14.72 -1.23 -6.93
C TYR A 552 -16.25 -1.40 -6.99
N LYS A 553 -16.85 -1.31 -8.18
CA LYS A 553 -18.32 -1.27 -8.37
C LYS A 553 -19.00 -0.12 -7.62
N LEU A 554 -18.25 0.96 -7.37
CA LEU A 554 -18.77 2.16 -6.70
C LEU A 554 -19.31 3.16 -7.71
N GLU A 555 -20.60 3.46 -7.61
CA GLU A 555 -21.23 4.55 -8.36
C GLU A 555 -20.97 5.90 -7.69
N VAL A 556 -20.79 6.97 -8.48
CA VAL A 556 -20.59 8.34 -7.95
C VAL A 556 -21.90 9.12 -8.04
N VAL A 557 -22.36 9.66 -6.91
CA VAL A 557 -23.52 10.55 -6.82
C VAL A 557 -23.07 11.94 -6.41
N VAL A 558 -23.32 12.93 -7.26
CA VAL A 558 -22.98 14.33 -7.00
C VAL A 558 -24.06 14.98 -6.16
N ILE A 559 -23.73 15.28 -4.90
CA ILE A 559 -24.64 15.89 -3.94
C ILE A 559 -24.69 17.42 -4.19
N PRO A 560 -25.87 18.04 -4.24
CA PRO A 560 -25.99 19.49 -4.36
C PRO A 560 -25.38 20.20 -3.15
N THR A 561 -24.85 21.41 -3.37
CA THR A 561 -24.35 22.26 -2.28
C THR A 561 -25.51 22.85 -1.48
N ASN A 562 -25.33 23.01 -0.16
CA ASN A 562 -26.33 23.66 0.69
C ASN A 562 -26.61 25.10 0.27
N LYS A 563 -25.56 25.80 -0.19
CA LYS A 563 -25.62 27.16 -0.71
C LYS A 563 -24.91 27.26 -2.06
N PRO A 564 -25.42 28.04 -3.02
CA PRO A 564 -24.78 28.20 -4.33
C PRO A 564 -23.34 28.71 -4.21
N VAL A 565 -22.43 28.10 -4.97
CA VAL A 565 -21.03 28.54 -5.04
C VAL A 565 -20.94 29.81 -5.88
N ILE A 566 -20.47 30.90 -5.28
CA ILE A 566 -20.27 32.21 -5.93
C ILE A 566 -18.80 32.56 -6.17
N ARG A 567 -17.90 31.57 -6.05
CA ARG A 567 -16.46 31.75 -6.30
C ARG A 567 -16.21 32.07 -7.77
N GLU A 568 -15.34 33.03 -8.02
CA GLU A 568 -14.86 33.37 -9.37
C GLU A 568 -13.59 32.58 -9.71
N ASP A 569 -13.68 31.67 -10.68
CA ASP A 569 -12.54 30.93 -11.21
C ASP A 569 -12.00 31.65 -12.46
N LEU A 570 -10.86 32.32 -12.33
CA LEU A 570 -10.23 33.11 -13.38
C LEU A 570 -9.41 32.24 -14.35
N ASP A 571 -9.25 32.73 -15.59
CA ASP A 571 -8.41 32.10 -16.61
C ASP A 571 -6.94 32.02 -16.17
N ASP A 572 -6.26 31.00 -16.68
CA ASP A 572 -4.85 30.73 -16.36
C ASP A 572 -3.95 31.84 -16.93
N ALA A 573 -2.99 32.30 -16.13
CA ALA A 573 -1.93 33.19 -16.57
C ALA A 573 -0.72 32.38 -17.02
N VAL A 574 -0.44 32.39 -18.33
CA VAL A 574 0.65 31.59 -18.91
C VAL A 574 1.86 32.48 -19.23
N TYR A 575 3.03 32.03 -18.80
CA TYR A 575 4.33 32.69 -18.92
C TYR A 575 5.30 31.84 -19.74
N ARG A 576 6.31 32.48 -20.32
CA ARG A 576 7.33 31.78 -21.11
C ARG A 576 8.29 31.02 -20.21
N THR A 577 8.74 31.64 -19.11
CA THR A 577 9.75 31.06 -18.20
C THR A 577 9.24 30.90 -16.76
N LYS A 578 9.82 29.98 -15.98
CA LYS A 578 9.50 29.83 -14.54
C LYS A 578 9.83 31.10 -13.75
N ARG A 579 10.87 31.84 -14.16
CA ARG A 579 11.30 33.07 -13.50
C ARG A 579 10.25 34.17 -13.59
N GLU A 580 9.69 34.40 -14.78
CA GLU A 580 8.61 35.37 -14.98
C GLU A 580 7.36 34.99 -14.16
N LYS A 581 6.97 33.71 -14.24
CA LYS A 581 5.87 33.14 -13.47
C LYS A 581 6.02 33.45 -11.98
N TYR A 582 7.17 33.12 -11.38
CA TYR A 582 7.38 33.33 -9.95
C TYR A 582 7.38 34.82 -9.55
N ASN A 583 7.95 35.70 -10.38
CA ASN A 583 7.88 37.14 -10.09
C ASN A 583 6.42 37.63 -10.08
N ALA A 584 5.62 37.24 -11.06
CA ALA A 584 4.21 37.61 -11.13
C ALA A 584 3.39 37.05 -9.97
N VAL A 585 3.67 35.82 -9.53
CA VAL A 585 3.06 35.22 -8.33
C VAL A 585 3.35 36.07 -7.08
N ILE A 586 4.60 36.48 -6.89
CA ILE A 586 5.00 37.28 -5.73
C ILE A 586 4.35 38.68 -5.76
N GLU A 587 4.30 39.32 -6.91
CA GLU A 587 3.62 40.61 -7.09
C GLU A 587 2.12 40.51 -6.79
N GLN A 588 1.45 39.45 -7.26
CA GLN A 588 0.04 39.21 -6.99
C GLN A 588 -0.23 39.01 -5.48
N ILE A 589 0.63 38.25 -4.79
CA ILE A 589 0.52 38.05 -3.33
C ILE A 589 0.71 39.39 -2.59
N GLU A 590 1.68 40.20 -3.02
CA GLU A 590 1.95 41.51 -2.43
C GLU A 590 0.74 42.45 -2.56
N GLU A 591 0.10 42.49 -3.73
CA GLU A 591 -1.09 43.29 -3.99
C GLU A 591 -2.29 42.84 -3.14
N LEU A 592 -2.60 41.54 -3.15
CA LEU A 592 -3.72 40.98 -2.39
C LEU A 592 -3.54 41.21 -0.88
N ARG A 593 -2.31 41.09 -0.39
CA ARG A 593 -1.99 41.36 1.01
C ARG A 593 -2.14 42.84 1.36
N LYS A 594 -1.79 43.77 0.47
CA LYS A 594 -2.04 45.22 0.67
C LYS A 594 -3.53 45.53 0.76
N GLN A 595 -4.36 44.81 0.02
CA GLN A 595 -5.83 44.83 0.13
C GLN A 595 -6.35 44.09 1.38
N GLY A 596 -5.45 43.41 2.09
CA GLY A 596 -5.74 42.61 3.27
C GLY A 596 -6.62 41.39 3.00
N ARG A 597 -6.53 40.82 1.80
CA ARG A 597 -7.14 39.55 1.42
C ARG A 597 -6.23 38.38 1.83
N PRO A 598 -6.77 37.29 2.40
CA PRO A 598 -5.99 36.08 2.63
C PRO A 598 -5.67 35.37 1.31
N VAL A 599 -4.48 34.77 1.23
CA VAL A 599 -3.99 34.05 0.05
C VAL A 599 -3.51 32.66 0.43
N LEU A 600 -4.04 31.65 -0.24
CA LEU A 600 -3.52 30.27 -0.21
C LEU A 600 -2.79 29.99 -1.52
N VAL A 601 -1.49 29.75 -1.44
CA VAL A 601 -0.60 29.44 -2.56
C VAL A 601 -0.42 27.93 -2.63
N GLY A 602 -0.92 27.29 -3.68
CA GLY A 602 -0.72 25.86 -3.93
C GLY A 602 0.47 25.61 -4.85
N THR A 603 1.42 24.79 -4.41
CA THR A 603 2.60 24.37 -5.18
C THR A 603 2.59 22.86 -5.41
N THR A 604 3.28 22.36 -6.43
CA THR A 604 3.35 20.93 -6.80
C THR A 604 4.46 20.18 -6.07
N SER A 605 5.51 20.88 -5.61
CA SER A 605 6.65 20.26 -4.92
C SER A 605 7.16 21.12 -3.76
N VAL A 606 7.89 20.48 -2.84
CA VAL A 606 8.51 21.14 -1.69
C VAL A 606 9.55 22.17 -2.17
N GLU A 607 10.31 21.84 -3.22
CA GLU A 607 11.31 22.75 -3.79
C GLU A 607 10.69 24.07 -4.27
N VAL A 608 9.54 23.99 -4.96
CA VAL A 608 8.81 25.17 -5.41
C VAL A 608 8.31 25.97 -4.21
N SER A 609 7.76 25.31 -3.18
CA SER A 609 7.29 25.97 -1.96
C SER A 609 8.39 26.74 -1.24
N GLU A 610 9.59 26.15 -1.13
CA GLU A 610 10.76 26.77 -0.49
C GLU A 610 11.33 27.91 -1.35
N THR A 611 11.22 27.81 -2.67
CA THR A 611 11.62 28.88 -3.58
C THR A 611 10.70 30.09 -3.45
N ILE A 612 9.38 29.91 -3.46
CA ILE A 612 8.41 30.99 -3.22
C ILE A 612 8.58 31.58 -1.82
N SER A 613 8.77 30.74 -0.80
CA SER A 613 9.06 31.15 0.58
C SER A 613 10.27 32.08 0.67
N ARG A 614 11.41 31.70 0.05
CA ARG A 614 12.62 32.54 -0.01
C ARG A 614 12.37 33.88 -0.70
N MET A 615 11.59 33.90 -1.78
CA MET A 615 11.24 35.14 -2.49
C MET A 615 10.35 36.06 -1.63
N LEU A 616 9.35 35.50 -0.94
CA LEU A 616 8.49 36.27 -0.01
C LEU A 616 9.29 36.81 1.19
N LYS A 617 10.23 36.03 1.74
CA LYS A 617 11.13 36.49 2.82
C LYS A 617 11.95 37.71 2.38
N ARG A 618 12.50 37.70 1.15
CA ARG A 618 13.25 38.83 0.59
C ARG A 618 12.40 40.10 0.44
N LYS A 619 11.09 39.94 0.21
CA LYS A 619 10.11 41.03 0.13
C LYS A 619 9.55 41.45 1.51
N GLY A 620 9.96 40.80 2.60
CA GLY A 620 9.46 41.10 3.94
C GLY A 620 7.98 40.74 4.13
N ILE A 621 7.48 39.71 3.43
CA ILE A 621 6.09 39.24 3.55
C ILE A 621 6.05 38.05 4.52
N PRO A 622 5.48 38.19 5.73
CA PRO A 622 5.12 37.09 6.60
C PRO A 622 4.24 36.06 5.89
N HIS A 623 4.62 34.79 6.00
CA HIS A 623 3.88 33.67 5.44
C HIS A 623 4.19 32.40 6.24
N ASN A 624 3.30 31.41 6.12
CA ASN A 624 3.52 30.06 6.62
C ASN A 624 3.69 29.08 5.47
N VAL A 625 4.47 28.02 5.68
CA VAL A 625 4.71 26.96 4.69
C VAL A 625 4.26 25.62 5.26
N LEU A 626 3.47 24.87 4.48
CA LEU A 626 2.94 23.57 4.83
C LEU A 626 3.53 22.53 3.88
N ASN A 627 4.35 21.64 4.45
CA ASN A 627 5.13 20.64 3.70
C ASN A 627 4.68 19.20 4.01
N ALA A 628 3.47 19.03 4.55
CA ALA A 628 2.86 17.74 4.85
C ALA A 628 3.68 16.85 5.82
N LYS A 629 4.47 17.46 6.71
CA LYS A 629 5.36 16.79 7.68
C LYS A 629 4.76 16.70 9.09
N GLN A 630 4.00 17.71 9.51
CA GLN A 630 3.45 17.79 10.88
C GLN A 630 1.96 18.12 10.82
N HIS A 631 1.11 17.10 10.67
CA HIS A 631 -0.33 17.27 10.42
C HIS A 631 -1.05 18.13 11.47
N GLN A 632 -0.74 17.95 12.75
CA GLN A 632 -1.35 18.75 13.82
C GLN A 632 -1.02 20.24 13.69
N ARG A 633 0.28 20.57 13.59
CA ARG A 633 0.74 21.96 13.43
C ARG A 633 0.24 22.58 12.13
N GLU A 634 0.15 21.80 11.05
CA GLU A 634 -0.41 22.26 9.79
C GLU A 634 -1.91 22.57 9.89
N ALA A 635 -2.67 21.75 10.62
CA ALA A 635 -4.07 22.01 10.87
C ALA A 635 -4.27 23.31 11.66
N GLU A 636 -3.42 23.57 12.66
CA GLU A 636 -3.41 24.84 13.41
C GLU A 636 -3.14 26.04 12.48
N ILE A 637 -2.12 25.96 11.63
CA ILE A 637 -1.80 27.03 10.67
C ILE A 637 -2.96 27.26 9.69
N ILE A 638 -3.56 26.18 9.17
CA ILE A 638 -4.68 26.25 8.22
C ILE A 638 -5.91 26.88 8.85
N ALA A 639 -6.20 26.62 10.12
CA ALA A 639 -7.33 27.22 10.82
C ALA A 639 -7.26 28.76 10.84
N HIS A 640 -6.05 29.33 10.83
CA HIS A 640 -5.79 30.77 10.77
C HIS A 640 -5.51 31.30 9.35
N ALA A 641 -5.50 30.44 8.33
CA ALA A 641 -5.18 30.85 6.95
C ALA A 641 -6.25 31.77 6.31
N GLY A 642 -7.45 31.81 6.89
CA GLY A 642 -8.56 32.66 6.45
C GLY A 642 -8.61 34.05 7.10
N GLU A 643 -7.59 34.44 7.88
CA GLU A 643 -7.51 35.74 8.54
C GLU A 643 -7.01 36.87 7.61
N ILE A 644 -7.28 38.12 7.99
CA ILE A 644 -6.92 39.30 7.18
C ILE A 644 -5.42 39.32 6.86
N GLY A 645 -5.10 39.33 5.56
CA GLY A 645 -3.72 39.42 5.07
C GLY A 645 -2.84 38.19 5.36
N ALA A 646 -3.44 37.07 5.78
CA ALA A 646 -2.74 35.81 5.96
C ALA A 646 -2.23 35.27 4.61
N VAL A 647 -0.98 34.81 4.58
CA VAL A 647 -0.38 34.17 3.40
C VAL A 647 0.09 32.78 3.80
N THR A 648 -0.46 31.76 3.15
CA THR A 648 -0.15 30.36 3.44
C THR A 648 0.28 29.67 2.16
N ILE A 649 1.43 29.01 2.17
CA ILE A 649 1.93 28.18 1.07
C ILE A 649 1.66 26.72 1.44
N ALA A 650 1.00 25.98 0.56
CA ALA A 650 0.71 24.57 0.71
C ALA A 650 1.31 23.77 -0.43
N THR A 651 2.21 22.84 -0.08
CA THR A 651 2.74 21.87 -1.02
C THR A 651 1.71 20.76 -1.26
N ASN A 652 1.33 20.55 -2.52
CA ASN A 652 0.27 19.67 -2.98
C ASN A 652 -1.04 19.88 -2.20
N MET A 653 -1.39 18.89 -1.38
CA MET A 653 -2.59 18.89 -0.55
C MET A 653 -2.29 19.06 0.95
N ALA A 654 -1.15 19.65 1.33
CA ALA A 654 -0.85 19.93 2.73
C ALA A 654 -2.00 20.70 3.40
N GLY A 655 -2.34 20.35 4.64
CA GLY A 655 -3.54 20.89 5.30
C GLY A 655 -4.88 20.31 4.83
N ARG A 656 -4.91 19.12 4.22
CA ARG A 656 -6.15 18.38 3.92
C ARG A 656 -6.93 17.99 5.17
N GLY A 657 -8.24 17.88 5.02
CA GLY A 657 -9.17 17.55 6.10
C GLY A 657 -9.43 18.69 7.08
N THR A 658 -8.80 19.87 6.91
CA THR A 658 -9.04 21.05 7.76
C THR A 658 -9.72 22.17 6.94
N ASP A 659 -10.74 22.77 7.53
CA ASP A 659 -11.53 23.86 6.94
C ASP A 659 -10.84 25.22 7.14
N ILE A 660 -10.93 26.09 6.12
CA ILE A 660 -10.43 27.47 6.18
C ILE A 660 -11.65 28.38 6.35
N LYS A 661 -11.93 28.74 7.61
CA LYS A 661 -13.02 29.68 7.92
C LYS A 661 -12.55 31.11 7.64
N LEU A 662 -13.38 31.90 6.97
CA LEU A 662 -13.08 33.31 6.74
C LEU A 662 -13.21 34.10 8.06
N GLY A 663 -12.15 34.82 8.42
CA GLY A 663 -12.16 35.72 9.58
C GLY A 663 -13.08 36.92 9.40
N ALA A 664 -13.35 37.64 10.49
CA ALA A 664 -14.16 38.85 10.46
C ALA A 664 -13.57 39.90 9.49
N GLY A 665 -14.41 40.49 8.62
CA GLY A 665 -14.00 41.51 7.65
C GLY A 665 -13.39 40.99 6.34
N VAL A 666 -13.24 39.67 6.17
CA VAL A 666 -12.63 39.05 4.98
C VAL A 666 -13.62 38.89 3.83
N ARG A 667 -14.90 38.63 4.14
CA ARG A 667 -15.96 38.49 3.13
C ARG A 667 -16.11 39.76 2.29
N GLU A 668 -16.10 40.92 2.95
CA GLU A 668 -16.21 42.25 2.33
C GLU A 668 -15.00 42.59 1.44
N ARG A 669 -13.88 41.89 1.64
CA ARG A 669 -12.64 42.04 0.85
C ARG A 669 -12.57 41.05 -0.31
N GLY A 670 -13.66 40.35 -0.63
CA GLY A 670 -13.70 39.38 -1.73
C GLY A 670 -13.26 37.96 -1.33
N GLY A 671 -13.17 37.67 -0.04
CA GLY A 671 -12.91 36.32 0.47
C GLY A 671 -11.49 35.80 0.21
N LEU A 672 -11.33 34.48 0.34
CA LEU A 672 -10.07 33.77 0.16
C LEU A 672 -9.65 33.75 -1.32
N TYR A 673 -8.38 34.08 -1.58
CA TYR A 673 -7.78 33.96 -2.91
C TYR A 673 -6.94 32.69 -3.00
N ILE A 674 -7.26 31.84 -3.97
CA ILE A 674 -6.50 30.62 -4.29
C ILE A 674 -5.56 30.91 -5.45
N LEU A 675 -4.27 30.71 -5.23
CA LEU A 675 -3.22 30.91 -6.23
C LEU A 675 -2.50 29.59 -6.48
N GLY A 676 -2.72 28.97 -7.64
CA GLY A 676 -1.96 27.80 -8.07
C GLY A 676 -0.69 28.24 -8.80
N THR A 677 0.49 27.77 -8.39
CA THR A 677 1.76 28.13 -9.04
C THR A 677 2.08 27.28 -10.26
N GLU A 678 1.37 26.17 -10.43
CA GLU A 678 1.45 25.19 -11.51
C GLU A 678 0.11 24.42 -11.60
N ARG A 679 -0.09 23.71 -12.69
CA ARG A 679 -1.16 22.72 -12.84
C ARG A 679 -0.66 21.37 -12.38
N HIS A 680 -1.45 20.66 -11.59
CA HIS A 680 -1.12 19.28 -11.23
C HIS A 680 -1.35 18.34 -12.42
N GLU A 681 -0.77 17.14 -12.35
CA GLU A 681 -0.99 16.09 -13.35
C GLU A 681 -2.47 15.73 -13.50
N SER A 682 -3.23 15.82 -12.40
CA SER A 682 -4.66 15.57 -12.37
C SER A 682 -5.47 16.85 -12.14
N ARG A 683 -6.55 17.00 -12.93
CA ARG A 683 -7.54 18.07 -12.81
C ARG A 683 -8.28 18.01 -11.48
N ARG A 684 -8.38 16.82 -10.89
CA ARG A 684 -8.98 16.57 -9.57
C ARG A 684 -8.30 17.38 -8.48
N ILE A 685 -6.98 17.32 -8.43
CA ILE A 685 -6.15 18.02 -7.44
C ILE A 685 -6.33 19.54 -7.56
N ASP A 686 -6.35 20.05 -8.79
CA ASP A 686 -6.62 21.46 -9.04
C ASP A 686 -8.01 21.88 -8.55
N ARG A 687 -9.05 21.06 -8.78
CA ARG A 687 -10.41 21.32 -8.29
C ARG A 687 -10.46 21.31 -6.76
N GLN A 688 -9.72 20.42 -6.09
CA GLN A 688 -9.62 20.42 -4.63
C GLN A 688 -8.95 21.68 -4.09
N LEU A 689 -7.88 22.15 -4.74
CA LEU A 689 -7.21 23.40 -4.38
C LEU A 689 -8.18 24.59 -4.53
N ARG A 690 -8.92 24.68 -5.65
CA ARG A 690 -9.97 25.70 -5.85
C ARG A 690 -11.07 25.62 -4.78
N GLY A 691 -11.49 24.40 -4.43
CA GLY A 691 -12.50 24.12 -3.41
C GLY A 691 -12.09 24.52 -1.97
N ARG A 692 -10.86 25.02 -1.77
CA ARG A 692 -10.48 25.68 -0.52
C ARG A 692 -11.16 27.05 -0.35
N ALA A 693 -11.59 27.71 -1.42
CA ALA A 693 -12.38 28.94 -1.39
C ALA A 693 -13.83 28.73 -1.85
N GLY A 694 -14.72 29.64 -1.47
CA GLY A 694 -16.11 29.64 -1.90
C GLY A 694 -17.05 28.69 -1.14
N ARG A 695 -16.69 28.33 0.09
CA ARG A 695 -17.41 27.35 0.91
C ARG A 695 -18.72 27.93 1.44
N GLN A 696 -19.80 27.14 1.45
CA GLN A 696 -21.11 27.57 1.95
C GLN A 696 -21.57 28.94 1.38
N GLY A 697 -21.27 29.20 0.10
CA GLY A 697 -21.61 30.44 -0.59
C GLY A 697 -20.74 31.64 -0.22
N ASP A 698 -19.58 31.43 0.39
CA ASP A 698 -18.60 32.50 0.60
C ASP A 698 -18.10 33.08 -0.73
N PRO A 699 -17.74 34.38 -0.77
CA PRO A 699 -16.98 34.92 -1.89
C PRO A 699 -15.57 34.33 -1.91
N GLY A 700 -14.98 34.28 -3.09
CA GLY A 700 -13.60 33.84 -3.26
C GLY A 700 -13.17 33.92 -4.71
N THR A 701 -11.86 33.80 -4.93
CA THR A 701 -11.28 33.83 -6.28
C THR A 701 -10.28 32.70 -6.42
N SER A 702 -10.17 32.08 -7.59
CA SER A 702 -9.07 31.17 -7.91
C SER A 702 -8.38 31.55 -9.21
N LYS A 703 -7.06 31.42 -9.26
CA LYS A 703 -6.25 31.65 -10.47
C LYS A 703 -5.00 30.79 -10.46
N PHE A 704 -4.66 30.22 -11.62
CA PHE A 704 -3.41 29.46 -11.81
C PHE A 704 -2.42 30.25 -12.65
N PHE A 705 -1.14 30.14 -12.28
CA PHE A 705 0.00 30.72 -12.97
C PHE A 705 0.81 29.54 -13.52
N ILE A 706 1.08 29.50 -14.82
CA ILE A 706 1.70 28.35 -15.50
C ILE A 706 2.85 28.85 -16.37
N SER A 707 3.92 28.07 -16.50
CA SER A 707 5.00 28.31 -17.45
C SER A 707 5.08 27.21 -18.51
N LEU A 708 5.53 27.56 -19.72
CA LEU A 708 5.89 26.56 -20.73
C LEU A 708 7.03 25.61 -20.29
N GLU A 709 7.82 26.01 -19.30
CA GLU A 709 8.90 25.22 -18.71
C GLU A 709 8.41 24.27 -17.59
N ASP A 710 7.14 24.34 -17.20
CA ASP A 710 6.57 23.45 -16.18
C ASP A 710 6.51 22.00 -16.68
N ASP A 711 6.61 21.03 -15.77
CA ASP A 711 6.80 19.63 -16.14
C ASP A 711 5.62 19.05 -16.93
N LEU A 712 4.38 19.44 -16.56
CA LEU A 712 3.19 19.12 -17.34
C LEU A 712 3.28 19.64 -18.79
N MET A 713 3.83 20.84 -19.00
CA MET A 713 3.95 21.45 -20.33
C MET A 713 5.09 20.84 -21.15
N ARG A 714 6.18 20.43 -20.50
CA ARG A 714 7.30 19.72 -21.13
C ARG A 714 6.87 18.38 -21.73
N LEU A 715 5.95 17.67 -21.07
CA LEU A 715 5.42 16.39 -21.55
C LEU A 715 4.55 16.53 -22.82
N PHE A 716 4.05 17.73 -23.13
CA PHE A 716 3.14 17.97 -24.25
C PHE A 716 3.60 19.08 -25.18
N GLY A 717 4.50 18.75 -26.09
CA GLY A 717 4.72 19.49 -27.35
C GLY A 717 4.89 21.00 -27.18
N SER A 718 5.64 21.41 -26.15
CA SER A 718 6.02 22.82 -25.87
C SER A 718 6.48 23.56 -27.12
N ASP A 719 7.12 22.85 -28.06
CA ASP A 719 7.68 23.40 -29.28
C ASP A 719 6.61 23.91 -30.26
N ARG A 720 5.43 23.29 -30.31
CA ARG A 720 4.32 23.72 -31.17
C ARG A 720 3.66 24.98 -30.61
N ILE A 721 3.54 25.06 -29.28
CA ILE A 721 2.99 26.24 -28.59
C ILE A 721 4.00 27.39 -28.61
N SER A 722 5.27 27.11 -28.32
CA SER A 722 6.38 28.07 -28.36
C SER A 722 6.61 28.65 -29.76
N SER A 723 6.49 27.83 -30.82
CA SER A 723 6.57 28.31 -32.21
C SER A 723 5.36 29.16 -32.62
N ILE A 724 4.15 28.86 -32.12
CA ILE A 724 2.97 29.74 -32.28
C ILE A 724 3.19 31.06 -31.53
N MET A 725 3.71 31.02 -30.30
CA MET A 725 4.00 32.22 -29.49
C MET A 725 5.04 33.12 -30.15
N SER A 726 6.10 32.52 -30.71
CA SER A 726 7.13 33.24 -31.45
C SER A 726 6.57 33.86 -32.74
N ARG A 727 5.61 33.21 -33.42
CA ARG A 727 4.89 33.76 -34.58
C ARG A 727 3.88 34.84 -34.22
N MET A 728 3.31 34.81 -33.01
CA MET A 728 2.36 35.82 -32.51
C MET A 728 3.04 37.08 -31.98
N GLY A 729 4.38 37.12 -31.92
CA GLY A 729 5.14 38.31 -31.54
C GLY A 729 5.09 38.66 -30.04
N ILE A 730 4.74 37.69 -29.20
CA ILE A 730 4.62 37.87 -27.74
C ILE A 730 6.01 38.06 -27.14
N LYS A 731 6.23 39.19 -26.47
CA LYS A 731 7.54 39.57 -25.91
C LYS A 731 7.78 38.93 -24.54
N GLU A 732 9.05 38.86 -24.11
CA GLU A 732 9.39 38.54 -22.72
C GLU A 732 8.63 39.47 -21.76
N GLY A 733 7.99 38.88 -20.75
CA GLY A 733 7.17 39.58 -19.76
C GLY A 733 5.68 39.74 -20.06
N GLU A 734 5.18 39.38 -21.25
CA GLU A 734 3.74 39.47 -21.57
C GLU A 734 2.95 38.24 -21.07
N VAL A 735 1.89 38.47 -20.29
CA VAL A 735 1.00 37.42 -19.79
C VAL A 735 0.02 37.01 -20.87
N ILE A 736 -0.09 35.71 -21.13
CA ILE A 736 -1.09 35.19 -22.05
C ILE A 736 -2.29 34.68 -21.25
N GLN A 737 -3.43 35.31 -21.45
CA GLN A 737 -4.73 34.87 -20.93
C GLN A 737 -5.64 34.61 -22.12
N HIS A 738 -5.76 33.34 -22.52
CA HIS A 738 -6.64 32.95 -23.62
C HIS A 738 -7.27 31.58 -23.38
N PRO A 739 -8.61 31.42 -23.52
CA PRO A 739 -9.31 30.16 -23.25
C PRO A 739 -8.81 28.95 -24.04
N MET A 740 -8.23 29.17 -25.23
CA MET A 740 -7.64 28.10 -26.05
C MET A 740 -6.44 27.43 -25.37
N ILE A 741 -5.64 28.19 -24.62
CA ILE A 741 -4.45 27.68 -23.93
C ILE A 741 -4.89 26.87 -22.71
N THR A 742 -5.81 27.41 -21.89
CA THR A 742 -6.44 26.67 -20.79
C THR A 742 -7.00 25.33 -21.24
N LYS A 743 -7.74 25.29 -22.36
CA LYS A 743 -8.25 24.02 -22.94
C LYS A 743 -7.15 23.06 -23.40
N SER A 744 -6.00 23.58 -23.82
CA SER A 744 -4.86 22.75 -24.24
C SER A 744 -4.20 22.11 -23.02
N VAL A 745 -4.09 22.85 -21.91
CA VAL A 745 -3.59 22.32 -20.63
C VAL A 745 -4.55 21.27 -20.06
N GLU A 746 -5.86 21.51 -20.11
CA GLU A 746 -6.85 20.50 -19.68
C GLU A 746 -6.75 19.19 -20.49
N ARG A 747 -6.44 19.28 -21.79
CA ARG A 747 -6.21 18.09 -22.64
C ARG A 747 -4.93 17.36 -22.27
N ALA A 748 -3.88 18.09 -21.89
CA ALA A 748 -2.63 17.50 -21.40
C ALA A 748 -2.88 16.74 -20.09
N GLN A 749 -3.56 17.36 -19.11
CA GLN A 749 -3.93 16.70 -17.85
C GLN A 749 -4.73 15.41 -18.10
N LYS A 750 -5.79 15.48 -18.92
CA LYS A 750 -6.62 14.30 -19.23
C LYS A 750 -5.79 13.14 -19.81
N LYS A 751 -4.80 13.44 -20.66
CA LYS A 751 -3.96 12.40 -21.26
C LYS A 751 -2.96 11.81 -20.27
N VAL A 752 -2.47 12.59 -19.30
CA VAL A 752 -1.67 12.06 -18.17
C VAL A 752 -2.53 11.18 -17.27
N GLU A 753 -3.75 11.61 -16.96
CA GLU A 753 -4.73 10.82 -16.18
C GLU A 753 -5.03 9.48 -16.85
N GLU A 754 -5.33 9.46 -18.16
CA GLU A 754 -5.56 8.23 -18.94
C GLU A 754 -4.35 7.28 -18.91
N ASN A 755 -3.13 7.82 -18.99
CA ASN A 755 -1.90 7.02 -18.91
C ASN A 755 -1.69 6.43 -17.51
N ASN A 756 -1.88 7.25 -16.47
CA ASN A 756 -1.78 6.82 -15.07
C ASN A 756 -2.83 5.75 -14.74
N PHE A 757 -4.05 5.90 -15.25
CA PHE A 757 -5.10 4.88 -15.13
C PHE A 757 -4.69 3.57 -15.82
N ALA A 758 -4.13 3.62 -17.03
CA ALA A 758 -3.67 2.41 -17.72
C ALA A 758 -2.56 1.67 -16.95
N ILE A 759 -1.63 2.40 -16.32
CA ILE A 759 -0.59 1.82 -15.46
C ILE A 759 -1.22 1.13 -14.25
N ARG A 760 -2.14 1.81 -13.53
CA ARG A 760 -2.84 1.25 -12.37
C ARG A 760 -3.66 0.01 -12.74
N LYS A 761 -4.39 0.05 -13.85
CA LYS A 761 -5.18 -1.06 -14.36
C LYS A 761 -4.32 -2.31 -14.60
N ARG A 762 -3.17 -2.15 -15.27
CA ARG A 762 -2.23 -3.26 -15.46
C ARG A 762 -1.71 -3.81 -14.14
N LEU A 763 -1.31 -2.94 -13.21
CA LEU A 763 -0.85 -3.35 -11.88
C LEU A 763 -1.88 -4.20 -11.14
N LEU A 764 -3.16 -3.80 -11.22
CA LEU A 764 -4.28 -4.56 -10.66
C LEU A 764 -4.47 -5.91 -11.36
N GLU A 765 -4.38 -5.98 -12.69
CA GLU A 765 -4.54 -7.24 -13.44
C GLU A 765 -3.48 -8.30 -13.07
N TYR A 766 -2.25 -7.88 -12.77
CA TYR A 766 -1.22 -8.76 -12.22
C TYR A 766 -1.56 -9.21 -10.79
N ASP A 767 -1.96 -8.28 -9.91
CA ASP A 767 -2.31 -8.62 -8.53
C ASP A 767 -3.60 -9.45 -8.43
N ASP A 768 -4.57 -9.30 -9.33
CA ASP A 768 -5.78 -10.14 -9.36
C ASP A 768 -5.44 -11.63 -9.50
N THR A 769 -4.40 -11.94 -10.27
CA THR A 769 -3.89 -13.32 -10.42
C THR A 769 -3.34 -13.82 -9.08
N MET A 770 -2.57 -12.99 -8.37
CA MET A 770 -2.05 -13.31 -7.04
C MET A 770 -3.17 -13.36 -5.99
N ASN A 771 -4.20 -12.54 -6.11
CA ASN A 771 -5.29 -12.46 -5.16
C ASN A 771 -6.15 -13.73 -5.19
N GLN A 772 -6.42 -14.28 -6.38
CA GLN A 772 -7.11 -15.57 -6.50
C GLN A 772 -6.34 -16.70 -5.80
N GLN A 773 -5.02 -16.74 -5.96
CA GLN A 773 -4.16 -17.71 -5.27
C GLN A 773 -4.17 -17.48 -3.75
N ARG A 774 -4.08 -16.21 -3.34
CA ARG A 774 -4.11 -15.78 -1.93
C ARG A 774 -5.40 -16.18 -1.23
N GLU A 775 -6.55 -15.99 -1.87
CA GLU A 775 -7.87 -16.38 -1.32
C GLU A 775 -7.91 -17.87 -0.98
N VAL A 776 -7.42 -18.73 -1.88
CA VAL A 776 -7.34 -20.19 -1.65
C VAL A 776 -6.41 -20.52 -0.47
N ILE A 777 -5.21 -19.93 -0.45
CA ILE A 777 -4.22 -20.19 0.60
C ILE A 777 -4.69 -19.66 1.96
N TYR A 778 -5.23 -18.45 2.01
CA TYR A 778 -5.69 -17.81 3.24
C TYR A 778 -6.95 -18.49 3.78
N ALA A 779 -7.86 -18.96 2.92
CA ALA A 779 -9.00 -19.77 3.34
C ALA A 779 -8.54 -21.08 4.00
N ARG A 780 -7.62 -21.84 3.39
CA ARG A 780 -7.05 -23.06 3.98
C ARG A 780 -6.35 -22.78 5.32
N ARG A 781 -5.56 -21.70 5.35
CA ARG A 781 -4.85 -21.27 6.55
C ARG A 781 -5.81 -20.87 7.68
N GLN A 782 -6.86 -20.14 7.36
CA GLN A 782 -7.86 -19.68 8.33
C GLN A 782 -8.67 -20.86 8.91
N LYS A 783 -9.03 -21.86 8.09
CA LYS A 783 -9.64 -23.13 8.57
C LYS A 783 -8.73 -23.83 9.60
N ALA A 784 -7.44 -23.95 9.27
CA ALA A 784 -6.46 -24.50 10.22
C ALA A 784 -6.33 -23.66 11.50
N LEU A 785 -6.41 -22.33 11.41
CA LEU A 785 -6.29 -21.42 12.57
C LEU A 785 -7.53 -21.42 13.48
N GLN A 786 -8.73 -21.61 12.93
CA GLN A 786 -9.99 -21.57 13.69
C GLN A 786 -10.15 -22.72 14.68
N GLY A 787 -9.29 -23.74 14.60
CA GLY A 787 -9.27 -24.86 15.53
C GLY A 787 -10.02 -26.09 15.03
N ASP A 788 -10.42 -26.11 13.77
CA ASP A 788 -11.18 -27.21 13.16
C ASP A 788 -10.41 -28.54 13.26
N ARG A 789 -11.14 -29.64 13.38
CA ARG A 789 -10.56 -30.98 13.32
C ARG A 789 -10.17 -31.26 11.87
N LEU A 790 -8.87 -31.22 11.58
CA LEU A 790 -8.35 -31.41 10.22
C LEU A 790 -8.23 -32.88 9.81
N LYS A 791 -8.61 -33.85 10.66
CA LYS A 791 -8.47 -35.29 10.38
C LYS A 791 -9.08 -35.71 9.04
N SER A 792 -10.30 -35.28 8.73
CA SER A 792 -10.95 -35.60 7.45
C SER A 792 -10.17 -35.00 6.28
N GLU A 793 -9.73 -33.75 6.39
CA GLU A 793 -8.91 -33.07 5.39
C GLU A 793 -7.56 -33.78 5.20
N MET A 794 -6.91 -34.24 6.27
CA MET A 794 -5.67 -35.03 6.18
C MET A 794 -5.88 -36.35 5.44
N PHE A 795 -7.05 -36.98 5.58
CA PHE A 795 -7.39 -38.19 4.84
C PHE A 795 -7.75 -37.93 3.38
N GLU A 796 -8.37 -36.80 3.05
CA GLU A 796 -8.57 -36.37 1.67
C GLU A 796 -7.22 -36.11 0.99
N LEU A 797 -6.35 -35.33 1.63
CA LEU A 797 -4.99 -35.04 1.13
C LEU A 797 -4.15 -36.32 0.97
N LEU A 798 -4.30 -37.27 1.89
CA LEU A 798 -3.66 -38.59 1.81
C LEU A 798 -4.20 -39.40 0.63
N ASP A 799 -5.51 -39.43 0.42
CA ASP A 799 -6.15 -40.18 -0.67
C ASP A 799 -5.71 -39.65 -2.05
N GLU A 800 -5.66 -38.32 -2.21
CA GLU A 800 -5.13 -37.66 -3.41
C GLU A 800 -3.65 -38.01 -3.64
N TRP A 801 -2.82 -37.90 -2.60
CA TRP A 801 -1.38 -38.20 -2.69
C TRP A 801 -1.11 -39.66 -3.05
N VAL A 802 -1.82 -40.61 -2.43
CA VAL A 802 -1.70 -42.04 -2.77
C VAL A 802 -2.18 -42.29 -4.20
N GLY A 803 -3.24 -41.61 -4.65
CA GLY A 803 -3.73 -41.69 -6.02
C GLY A 803 -2.65 -41.37 -7.05
N GLU A 804 -1.96 -40.24 -6.90
CA GLU A 804 -0.88 -39.83 -7.81
C GLU A 804 0.30 -40.82 -7.83
N ILE A 805 0.66 -41.38 -6.68
CA ILE A 805 1.74 -42.36 -6.59
C ILE A 805 1.36 -43.66 -7.29
N VAL A 806 0.13 -44.13 -7.07
CA VAL A 806 -0.35 -45.34 -7.73
C VAL A 806 -0.41 -45.10 -9.23
N GLU A 807 -1.04 -44.04 -9.70
CA GLU A 807 -1.14 -43.69 -11.13
C GLU A 807 0.25 -43.65 -11.80
N LYS A 808 1.23 -43.00 -11.17
CA LYS A 808 2.61 -42.88 -11.67
C LYS A 808 3.34 -44.21 -11.88
N TYR A 809 3.05 -45.23 -11.07
CA TYR A 809 3.78 -46.50 -11.06
C TYR A 809 2.94 -47.73 -11.42
N PHE A 810 1.64 -47.54 -11.69
CA PHE A 810 0.71 -48.63 -11.95
C PHE A 810 0.97 -49.29 -13.30
N GLU A 811 1.17 -48.50 -14.38
CA GLU A 811 1.41 -49.03 -15.73
C GLU A 811 2.65 -49.94 -15.81
N ASP A 812 3.70 -49.59 -15.07
CA ASP A 812 4.96 -50.36 -15.00
C ASP A 812 4.93 -51.50 -13.97
N ALA A 813 3.80 -51.70 -13.27
CA ALA A 813 3.62 -52.66 -12.17
C ALA A 813 4.74 -52.59 -11.11
N ASN A 814 5.25 -51.37 -10.82
CA ASN A 814 6.44 -51.18 -10.00
C ASN A 814 6.11 -51.16 -8.50
N ALA A 815 5.80 -52.34 -7.95
CA ALA A 815 5.45 -52.54 -6.54
C ALA A 815 6.51 -52.00 -5.56
N GLN A 816 7.79 -52.10 -5.93
CA GLN A 816 8.90 -51.70 -5.08
C GLN A 816 8.98 -50.17 -4.97
N ALA A 817 8.83 -49.44 -6.08
CA ALA A 817 8.82 -47.98 -6.07
C ALA A 817 7.66 -47.41 -5.25
N ILE A 818 6.45 -47.98 -5.39
CA ILE A 818 5.29 -47.58 -4.57
C ILE A 818 5.58 -47.81 -3.09
N ARG A 819 6.13 -48.98 -2.73
CA ARG A 819 6.46 -49.29 -1.34
C ARG A 819 7.53 -48.35 -0.77
N ASP A 820 8.55 -48.04 -1.56
CA ASP A 820 9.64 -47.15 -1.14
C ASP A 820 9.14 -45.72 -0.93
N GLU A 821 8.31 -45.17 -1.83
CA GLU A 821 7.72 -43.84 -1.64
C GLU A 821 6.76 -43.79 -0.44
N VAL A 822 5.87 -44.79 -0.30
CA VAL A 822 4.95 -44.88 0.86
C VAL A 822 5.71 -44.99 2.17
N MET A 823 6.76 -45.81 2.22
CA MET A 823 7.58 -45.94 3.43
C MET A 823 8.38 -44.67 3.70
N GLN A 824 8.98 -44.06 2.67
CA GLN A 824 9.75 -42.83 2.80
C GLN A 824 8.90 -41.67 3.28
N HIS A 825 7.65 -41.54 2.86
CA HIS A 825 6.79 -40.39 3.16
C HIS A 825 5.82 -40.61 4.33
N LEU A 826 5.30 -41.82 4.53
CA LEU A 826 4.31 -42.11 5.59
C LEU A 826 4.86 -42.94 6.75
N LEU A 827 6.05 -43.54 6.61
CA LEU A 827 6.57 -44.57 7.53
C LEU A 827 5.65 -45.80 7.66
N VAL A 828 4.85 -46.06 6.62
CA VAL A 828 3.91 -47.19 6.58
C VAL A 828 4.48 -48.26 5.67
N ASP A 829 4.64 -49.48 6.18
CA ASP A 829 5.03 -50.62 5.36
C ASP A 829 3.79 -51.32 4.79
N VAL A 830 3.60 -51.22 3.48
CA VAL A 830 2.49 -51.88 2.76
C VAL A 830 3.06 -53.03 1.92
N LYS A 831 2.52 -54.23 2.13
CA LYS A 831 2.88 -55.41 1.34
C LYS A 831 2.05 -55.46 0.06
N ILE A 832 2.65 -55.04 -1.05
CA ILE A 832 2.09 -55.12 -2.40
C ILE A 832 2.84 -56.24 -3.15
N GLN A 833 2.10 -57.22 -3.67
CA GLN A 833 2.65 -58.27 -4.52
C GLN A 833 2.40 -57.95 -6.00
N PRO A 834 3.23 -58.42 -6.94
CA PRO A 834 3.00 -58.19 -8.38
C PRO A 834 1.61 -58.66 -8.86
N GLU A 835 1.09 -59.73 -8.26
CA GLU A 835 -0.24 -60.27 -8.54
C GLU A 835 -1.39 -59.36 -8.09
N ASP A 836 -1.13 -58.43 -7.17
CA ASP A 836 -2.13 -57.47 -6.68
C ASP A 836 -2.51 -56.46 -7.78
N PHE A 837 -1.60 -56.17 -8.73
CA PHE A 837 -1.86 -55.25 -9.86
C PHE A 837 -2.95 -55.79 -10.78
N GLU A 838 -2.92 -57.07 -11.10
CA GLU A 838 -3.93 -57.73 -11.93
C GLU A 838 -5.22 -58.01 -11.15
N LYS A 839 -5.14 -58.35 -9.86
CA LYS A 839 -6.28 -58.79 -9.05
C LYS A 839 -7.12 -57.65 -8.47
N LEU A 840 -6.47 -56.60 -8.00
CA LEU A 840 -7.13 -55.48 -7.29
C LEU A 840 -7.36 -54.28 -8.21
N GLY A 841 -6.60 -54.19 -9.31
CA GLY A 841 -6.59 -53.01 -10.18
C GLY A 841 -6.05 -51.77 -9.46
N GLU A 842 -6.04 -50.65 -10.17
CA GLU A 842 -5.48 -49.38 -9.69
C GLU A 842 -6.17 -48.89 -8.41
N GLN A 843 -7.50 -48.84 -8.43
CA GLN A 843 -8.30 -48.42 -7.28
C GLN A 843 -8.11 -49.35 -6.08
N GLY A 844 -8.02 -50.66 -6.28
CA GLY A 844 -7.85 -51.60 -5.17
C GLY A 844 -6.47 -51.54 -4.53
N ILE A 845 -5.41 -51.19 -5.28
CA ILE A 845 -4.09 -50.89 -4.70
C ILE A 845 -4.14 -49.60 -3.90
N LYS A 846 -4.75 -48.55 -4.45
CA LYS A 846 -4.95 -47.27 -3.75
C LYS A 846 -5.66 -47.49 -2.41
N ASP A 847 -6.81 -48.17 -2.41
CA ASP A 847 -7.61 -48.43 -1.22
C ASP A 847 -6.81 -49.20 -0.16
N LYS A 848 -6.01 -50.20 -0.57
CA LYS A 848 -5.15 -50.99 0.32
C LYS A 848 -4.08 -50.14 1.01
N ILE A 849 -3.47 -49.19 0.30
CA ILE A 849 -2.47 -48.26 0.88
C ILE A 849 -3.14 -47.26 1.82
N VAL A 850 -4.26 -46.66 1.39
CA VAL A 850 -5.02 -45.69 2.18
C VAL A 850 -5.51 -46.32 3.49
N GLU A 851 -6.01 -47.55 3.45
CA GLU A 851 -6.46 -48.25 4.66
C GLU A 851 -5.31 -48.53 5.64
N ALA A 852 -4.15 -48.99 5.13
CA ALA A 852 -2.97 -49.21 5.96
C ALA A 852 -2.48 -47.89 6.61
N ALA A 853 -2.47 -46.80 5.86
CA ALA A 853 -2.11 -45.48 6.35
C ALA A 853 -3.11 -44.94 7.39
N LYS A 854 -4.43 -45.10 7.16
CA LYS A 854 -5.47 -44.75 8.14
C LYS A 854 -5.33 -45.53 9.45
N GLN A 855 -5.01 -46.83 9.37
CA GLN A 855 -4.76 -47.64 10.57
C GLN A 855 -3.53 -47.15 11.35
N PHE A 856 -2.44 -46.82 10.67
CA PHE A 856 -1.26 -46.24 11.31
C PHE A 856 -1.57 -44.89 11.97
N TYR A 857 -2.29 -44.01 11.27
CA TYR A 857 -2.71 -42.71 11.77
C TYR A 857 -3.58 -42.85 13.03
N ASN A 858 -4.57 -43.74 13.02
CA ASN A 858 -5.44 -43.96 14.17
C ASN A 858 -4.66 -44.47 15.39
N LYS A 859 -3.71 -45.41 15.20
CA LYS A 859 -2.80 -45.85 16.28
C LYS A 859 -1.97 -44.71 16.83
N LYS A 860 -1.46 -43.83 15.96
CA LYS A 860 -0.70 -42.64 16.36
C LYS A 860 -1.57 -41.67 17.16
N GLU A 861 -2.82 -41.46 16.76
CA GLU A 861 -3.79 -40.65 17.50
C GLU A 861 -4.09 -41.24 18.88
N GLU A 862 -4.28 -42.56 18.98
CA GLU A 862 -4.45 -43.24 20.28
C GLU A 862 -3.26 -43.05 21.21
N MET A 863 -2.03 -43.04 20.68
CA MET A 863 -0.80 -42.81 21.45
C MET A 863 -0.64 -41.37 21.93
N LEU A 864 -0.97 -40.39 21.07
CA LEU A 864 -0.76 -38.95 21.35
C LEU A 864 -1.96 -38.31 22.08
N GLY A 865 -3.14 -38.89 21.94
CA GLY A 865 -4.43 -38.30 22.31
C GLY A 865 -4.95 -37.33 21.25
N SER A 866 -6.27 -37.27 21.08
CA SER A 866 -6.93 -36.48 20.02
C SER A 866 -6.60 -34.98 20.08
N GLU A 867 -6.42 -34.39 21.26
CA GLU A 867 -6.09 -32.96 21.37
C GLU A 867 -4.68 -32.64 20.85
N LEU A 868 -3.69 -33.46 21.21
CA LEU A 868 -2.31 -33.25 20.77
C LEU A 868 -2.17 -33.55 19.27
N MET A 869 -2.90 -34.56 18.78
CA MET A 869 -2.95 -34.89 17.36
C MET A 869 -3.57 -33.74 16.55
N ALA A 870 -4.67 -33.14 17.01
CA ALA A 870 -5.27 -31.95 16.38
C ALA A 870 -4.32 -30.76 16.35
N ARG A 871 -3.55 -30.53 17.43
CA ARG A 871 -2.51 -29.50 17.46
C ARG A 871 -1.39 -29.78 16.47
N LEU A 872 -0.99 -31.04 16.31
CA LEU A 872 0.03 -31.46 15.36
C LEU A 872 -0.44 -31.23 13.91
N GLU A 873 -1.66 -31.62 13.58
CA GLU A 873 -2.25 -31.39 12.24
C GLU A 873 -2.26 -29.91 11.88
N ARG A 874 -2.74 -29.06 12.80
CA ARG A 874 -2.75 -27.60 12.59
C ARG A 874 -1.35 -27.04 12.41
N TYR A 875 -0.41 -27.44 13.26
CA TYR A 875 0.96 -26.98 13.16
C TYR A 875 1.60 -27.40 11.84
N ALA A 876 1.40 -28.65 11.42
CA ALA A 876 1.89 -29.16 10.14
C ALA A 876 1.33 -28.33 8.98
N MET A 877 0.01 -28.18 8.91
CA MET A 877 -0.66 -27.43 7.85
C MET A 877 -0.19 -25.96 7.80
N LEU A 878 -0.20 -25.26 8.93
CA LEU A 878 0.20 -23.85 8.99
C LEU A 878 1.68 -23.65 8.63
N SER A 879 2.57 -24.45 9.21
CA SER A 879 4.02 -24.29 8.98
C SER A 879 4.43 -24.61 7.54
N VAL A 880 3.83 -25.63 6.93
CA VAL A 880 4.07 -26.00 5.53
C VAL A 880 3.50 -24.94 4.60
N ILE A 881 2.25 -24.50 4.80
CA ILE A 881 1.65 -23.41 4.02
C ILE A 881 2.51 -22.15 4.11
N ASP A 882 2.87 -21.71 5.31
CA ASP A 882 3.61 -20.45 5.50
C ASP A 882 5.00 -20.52 4.83
N HIS A 883 5.68 -21.67 4.90
CA HIS A 883 6.98 -21.86 4.25
C HIS A 883 6.84 -21.86 2.72
N LYS A 884 5.94 -22.68 2.17
CA LYS A 884 5.78 -22.83 0.72
C LYS A 884 5.16 -21.63 0.04
N TRP A 885 4.22 -20.96 0.71
CA TRP A 885 3.68 -19.70 0.23
C TRP A 885 4.75 -18.62 0.13
N LYS A 886 5.65 -18.53 1.13
CA LYS A 886 6.78 -17.60 1.09
C LYS A 886 7.72 -17.87 -0.09
N GLU A 887 8.05 -19.13 -0.37
CA GLU A 887 8.85 -19.51 -1.54
C GLU A 887 8.13 -19.11 -2.84
N HIS A 888 6.85 -19.45 -2.97
CA HIS A 888 6.03 -19.09 -4.11
C HIS A 888 5.94 -17.59 -4.36
N LEU A 889 5.75 -16.76 -3.32
CA LEU A 889 5.73 -15.30 -3.47
C LEU A 889 7.01 -14.76 -4.11
N ARG A 890 8.16 -15.37 -3.81
CA ARG A 890 9.45 -15.00 -4.41
C ARG A 890 9.51 -15.39 -5.88
N GLU A 891 9.12 -16.62 -6.21
CA GLU A 891 9.07 -17.08 -7.61
C GLU A 891 8.12 -16.21 -8.44
N MET A 892 7.02 -15.75 -7.82
CA MET A 892 6.05 -14.84 -8.46
C MET A 892 6.60 -13.43 -8.68
N ASP A 893 7.42 -12.90 -7.76
CA ASP A 893 8.12 -11.64 -7.95
C ASP A 893 9.14 -11.75 -9.10
N ASP A 894 9.96 -12.82 -9.12
CA ASP A 894 10.94 -13.11 -10.18
C ASP A 894 10.25 -13.26 -11.55
N LEU A 895 9.12 -13.97 -11.59
CA LEU A 895 8.32 -14.16 -12.81
C LEU A 895 7.77 -12.82 -13.33
N LYS A 896 7.28 -11.96 -12.44
CA LYS A 896 6.72 -10.65 -12.80
C LYS A 896 7.77 -9.75 -13.42
N GLU A 897 9.00 -9.76 -12.92
CA GLU A 897 10.11 -8.98 -13.48
C GLU A 897 10.59 -9.56 -14.83
N GLY A 898 10.70 -10.89 -14.93
CA GLY A 898 11.18 -11.56 -16.14
C GLY A 898 10.21 -11.52 -17.34
N ILE A 899 8.90 -11.37 -17.10
CA ILE A 899 7.88 -11.45 -18.16
C ILE A 899 7.99 -10.28 -19.18
N GLY A 900 8.54 -9.14 -18.77
CA GLY A 900 8.71 -7.97 -19.64
C GLY A 900 9.59 -8.26 -20.87
N LEU A 901 10.58 -9.16 -20.71
CA LEU A 901 11.47 -9.60 -21.79
C LEU A 901 10.79 -10.53 -22.80
N ARG A 902 9.61 -11.09 -22.48
CA ARG A 902 8.86 -11.95 -23.40
C ARG A 902 7.99 -11.16 -24.38
N ALA A 903 7.78 -9.86 -24.16
CA ALA A 903 7.07 -8.96 -25.08
C ALA A 903 7.73 -8.86 -26.47
N TYR A 904 9.02 -9.19 -26.58
CA TYR A 904 9.74 -9.26 -27.86
C TYR A 904 9.20 -10.35 -28.80
N GLY A 905 8.46 -11.34 -28.29
CA GLY A 905 7.88 -12.44 -29.06
C GLY A 905 6.47 -12.20 -29.64
N GLN A 906 5.96 -10.97 -29.64
CA GLN A 906 4.58 -10.61 -30.06
C GLN A 906 3.44 -11.30 -29.28
N LYS A 907 3.73 -11.84 -28.10
CA LYS A 907 2.71 -12.38 -27.19
C LYS A 907 2.39 -11.37 -26.09
N ASP A 908 1.15 -11.41 -25.58
CA ASP A 908 0.73 -10.57 -24.46
C ASP A 908 1.40 -11.05 -23.16
N PRO A 909 2.25 -10.23 -22.51
CA PRO A 909 2.93 -10.61 -21.27
C PRO A 909 1.98 -11.00 -20.13
N LEU A 910 0.79 -10.39 -20.05
CA LEU A 910 -0.16 -10.69 -18.97
C LEU A 910 -0.73 -12.12 -19.12
N VAL A 911 -0.99 -12.55 -20.34
CA VAL A 911 -1.52 -13.90 -20.61
C VAL A 911 -0.47 -14.95 -20.28
N GLU A 912 0.78 -14.73 -20.68
CA GLU A 912 1.90 -15.62 -20.36
C GLU A 912 2.16 -15.65 -18.85
N TYR A 913 2.11 -14.49 -18.17
CA TYR A 913 2.21 -14.42 -16.71
C TYR A 913 1.13 -15.26 -16.04
N LYS A 914 -0.15 -15.11 -16.43
CA LYS A 914 -1.26 -15.89 -15.86
C LYS A 914 -1.08 -17.39 -16.05
N ALA A 915 -0.65 -17.82 -17.23
CA ALA A 915 -0.44 -19.23 -17.53
C ALA A 915 0.70 -19.85 -16.71
N GLU A 916 1.81 -19.13 -16.55
CA GLU A 916 2.96 -19.60 -15.76
C GLU A 916 2.70 -19.52 -14.26
N ALA A 917 2.07 -18.44 -13.79
CA ALA A 917 1.61 -18.28 -12.42
C ALA A 917 0.67 -19.41 -11.98
N PHE A 918 -0.25 -19.82 -12.86
CA PHE A 918 -1.16 -20.94 -12.59
C PHE A 918 -0.40 -22.27 -12.45
N LYS A 919 0.59 -22.53 -13.31
CA LYS A 919 1.43 -23.74 -13.21
C LYS A 919 2.21 -23.78 -11.90
N LEU A 920 2.87 -22.67 -11.54
CA LEU A 920 3.58 -22.54 -10.26
C LEU A 920 2.63 -22.77 -9.08
N PHE A 921 1.41 -22.24 -9.16
CA PHE A 921 0.41 -22.41 -8.12
C PHE A 921 -0.08 -23.86 -7.97
N VAL A 922 -0.27 -24.60 -9.07
CA VAL A 922 -0.61 -26.03 -9.00
C VAL A 922 0.51 -26.82 -8.33
N ILE A 923 1.77 -26.56 -8.72
CA ILE A 923 2.95 -27.16 -8.08
C ILE A 923 3.00 -26.82 -6.59
N LEU A 924 2.71 -25.58 -6.21
CA LEU A 924 2.63 -25.17 -4.82
C LEU A 924 1.59 -26.00 -4.04
N LEU A 925 0.38 -26.19 -4.58
CA LEU A 925 -0.66 -26.95 -3.91
C LEU A 925 -0.27 -28.42 -3.72
N GLU A 926 0.37 -29.03 -4.72
CA GLU A 926 0.94 -30.38 -4.64
C GLU A 926 2.02 -30.46 -3.54
N GLN A 927 2.95 -29.51 -3.52
CA GLN A 927 4.00 -29.44 -2.50
C GLN A 927 3.42 -29.30 -1.08
N ILE A 928 2.44 -28.42 -0.89
CA ILE A 928 1.75 -28.22 0.39
C ILE A 928 1.08 -29.53 0.84
N ARG A 929 0.33 -30.19 -0.05
CA ARG A 929 -0.31 -31.47 0.26
C ARG A 929 0.72 -32.52 0.68
N ASN A 930 1.73 -32.73 -0.16
CA ASN A 930 2.72 -33.80 0.01
C ASN A 930 3.54 -33.61 1.30
N GLU A 931 4.00 -32.38 1.57
CA GLU A 931 4.75 -32.06 2.78
C GLU A 931 3.88 -32.09 4.03
N THR A 932 2.62 -31.63 3.97
CA THR A 932 1.70 -31.67 5.12
C THR A 932 1.42 -33.11 5.53
N VAL A 933 1.04 -33.98 4.59
CA VAL A 933 0.79 -35.41 4.85
C VAL A 933 2.06 -36.06 5.40
N SER A 934 3.20 -35.88 4.73
CA SER A 934 4.48 -36.44 5.20
C SER A 934 4.84 -35.95 6.62
N PHE A 935 4.65 -34.68 6.93
CA PHE A 935 4.94 -34.12 8.25
C PHE A 935 4.06 -34.76 9.33
N VAL A 936 2.74 -34.82 9.10
CA VAL A 936 1.80 -35.38 10.08
C VAL A 936 2.08 -36.85 10.37
N PHE A 937 2.53 -37.63 9.38
CA PHE A 937 2.87 -39.04 9.59
C PHE A 937 4.25 -39.22 10.27
N LYS A 938 5.29 -38.51 9.81
CA LYS A 938 6.67 -38.68 10.29
C LYS A 938 6.94 -38.07 11.66
N PHE A 939 6.30 -36.95 11.99
CA PHE A 939 6.66 -36.20 13.18
C PHE A 939 6.09 -36.85 14.44
N PHE A 940 6.95 -37.38 15.31
CA PHE A 940 6.58 -37.86 16.64
C PHE A 940 7.05 -36.87 17.69
N PRO A 941 6.14 -36.18 18.41
CA PRO A 941 6.53 -35.32 19.51
C PRO A 941 7.28 -36.13 20.57
N GLN A 942 8.45 -35.65 21.02
CA GLN A 942 9.14 -36.26 22.17
C GLN A 942 8.30 -36.08 23.44
N ALA A 943 8.42 -37.03 24.38
CA ALA A 943 7.66 -37.05 25.63
C ALA A 943 7.72 -35.70 26.39
N PRO A 944 6.65 -35.33 27.12
CA PRO A 944 6.39 -33.96 27.59
C PRO A 944 7.49 -33.31 28.46
N ASP A 945 8.40 -34.07 29.07
CA ASP A 945 9.41 -33.54 29.99
C ASP A 945 10.56 -32.77 29.30
N GLU A 946 10.90 -33.08 28.04
CA GLU A 946 11.97 -32.38 27.30
C GLU A 946 11.44 -31.18 26.49
N VAL A 947 10.18 -31.25 26.03
CA VAL A 947 9.54 -30.21 25.21
C VAL A 947 9.26 -28.93 26.01
N GLN A 948 9.03 -29.02 27.33
CA GLN A 948 8.89 -27.83 28.18
C GLN A 948 10.18 -27.02 28.32
N GLN A 949 11.36 -27.67 28.27
CA GLN A 949 12.65 -26.97 28.34
C GLN A 949 13.01 -26.34 26.99
N SER A 950 12.73 -27.02 25.87
CA SER A 950 12.92 -26.50 24.51
C SER A 950 11.97 -25.33 24.19
N ARG A 951 10.68 -25.41 24.57
CA ARG A 951 9.71 -24.30 24.40
C ARG A 951 10.12 -23.03 25.12
N ARG A 952 10.72 -23.13 26.31
CA ARG A 952 11.21 -21.94 27.04
C ARG A 952 12.39 -21.26 26.33
N GLN A 953 13.16 -21.99 25.52
CA GLN A 953 14.24 -21.42 24.70
C GLN A 953 13.75 -20.86 23.36
N GLN A 954 12.82 -21.54 22.67
CA GLN A 954 12.27 -21.07 21.39
C GLN A 954 11.32 -19.88 21.53
N VAL A 955 10.48 -19.85 22.57
CA VAL A 955 9.61 -18.69 22.85
C VAL A 955 10.44 -17.46 23.22
N ARG A 956 11.61 -17.64 23.86
CA ARG A 956 12.57 -16.54 24.10
C ARG A 956 13.20 -16.01 22.81
N ARG A 957 13.60 -16.88 21.88
CA ARG A 957 14.15 -16.46 20.58
C ARG A 957 13.10 -15.76 19.71
N TYR A 958 11.87 -16.27 19.65
CA TYR A 958 10.80 -15.63 18.89
C TYR A 958 10.30 -14.35 19.57
N SER A 959 10.28 -14.26 20.91
CA SER A 959 9.98 -13.00 21.59
C SER A 959 11.08 -11.96 21.40
N GLU A 960 12.35 -12.35 21.28
CA GLU A 960 13.46 -11.46 20.94
C GLU A 960 13.37 -10.94 19.50
N VAL A 961 12.84 -11.74 18.56
CA VAL A 961 12.56 -11.32 17.17
C VAL A 961 11.27 -10.48 17.06
N LYS A 962 10.26 -10.75 17.89
CA LYS A 962 9.04 -9.93 17.97
C LYS A 962 9.30 -8.59 18.66
N GLN A 963 10.09 -8.57 19.74
CA GLN A 963 10.51 -7.33 20.40
C GLN A 963 11.49 -6.50 19.57
N SER A 964 12.23 -7.11 18.64
CA SER A 964 13.03 -6.36 17.67
C SER A 964 12.18 -5.83 16.51
N ALA A 965 11.09 -6.49 16.13
CA ALA A 965 10.10 -5.94 15.19
C ALA A 965 9.26 -4.80 15.81
N ASP A 966 8.93 -4.89 17.09
CA ASP A 966 8.16 -3.88 17.84
C ASP A 966 9.00 -2.63 18.19
N ASN A 967 10.34 -2.68 18.07
CA ASN A 967 11.26 -1.57 18.42
C ASN A 967 12.06 -0.99 17.24
N ILE A 968 11.69 -1.25 15.98
CA ILE A 968 12.29 -0.55 14.81
C ILE A 968 11.67 0.86 14.60
N GLY A 969 11.17 1.48 15.67
CA GLY A 969 10.74 2.87 15.69
C GLY A 969 10.93 3.48 17.09
N LEU A 970 11.80 4.50 17.17
CA LEU A 970 12.17 5.30 18.34
C LEU A 970 13.15 4.68 19.36
N THR A 971 14.44 4.94 19.13
CA THR A 971 15.35 5.32 20.23
C THR A 971 15.95 6.68 19.92
N THR A 972 15.40 7.75 20.50
CA THR A 972 16.09 9.03 20.61
C THR A 972 17.31 8.84 21.51
N ALA A 973 18.49 8.74 20.92
CA ALA A 973 19.74 8.68 21.66
C ALA A 973 20.09 10.08 22.20
N ALA A 974 20.01 10.24 23.52
CA ALA A 974 20.64 11.34 24.22
C ALA A 974 22.17 11.33 23.99
N GLN A 975 22.75 12.52 23.81
CA GLN A 975 24.15 12.76 23.46
C GLN A 975 25.18 12.05 24.37
N PRO A 976 26.33 11.60 23.82
CA PRO A 976 27.41 11.04 24.62
C PRO A 976 28.29 12.14 25.23
N SER A 977 28.49 12.07 26.54
CA SER A 977 29.55 12.80 27.25
C SER A 977 30.71 11.86 27.58
N ARG A 978 31.91 12.44 27.57
CA ARG A 978 33.25 11.81 27.57
C ARG A 978 33.58 10.92 28.77
N GLU A 979 34.34 9.86 28.47
CA GLU A 979 35.35 9.12 29.26
C GLU A 979 35.29 9.09 30.80
N SER A 980 35.19 7.87 31.37
CA SER A 980 36.19 7.36 32.32
C SER A 980 35.96 5.89 32.76
N GLN A 981 37.04 5.13 32.66
CA GLN A 981 37.54 3.97 33.44
C GLN A 981 36.58 2.97 34.11
N GLY A 982 36.91 1.69 33.89
CA GLY A 982 36.15 0.53 34.35
C GLY A 982 36.10 0.31 35.87
N GLY A 983 35.04 -0.38 36.28
CA GLY A 983 34.83 -0.92 37.62
C GLY A 983 33.65 -1.89 37.63
N LYS A 984 33.85 -3.08 38.19
CA LYS A 984 32.90 -4.20 38.27
C LYS A 984 31.53 -3.77 38.84
N MET A 985 30.42 -4.14 38.19
CA MET A 985 29.07 -3.98 38.73
C MET A 985 28.87 -4.85 39.97
N GLN A 986 28.51 -4.22 41.10
CA GLN A 986 27.95 -4.90 42.27
C GLN A 986 26.43 -5.11 42.09
N PRO A 987 25.86 -6.18 42.67
CA PRO A 987 24.44 -6.47 42.56
C PRO A 987 23.59 -5.46 43.33
N ILE A 988 22.48 -5.06 42.70
CA ILE A 988 21.47 -4.13 43.22
C ILE A 988 20.85 -4.70 44.51
N LYS A 989 20.97 -3.95 45.61
CA LYS A 989 20.22 -4.20 46.85
C LYS A 989 18.74 -3.88 46.60
N VAL A 990 17.89 -4.90 46.64
CA VAL A 990 16.43 -4.77 46.65
C VAL A 990 16.01 -4.38 48.07
N GLU A 991 15.21 -3.33 48.22
CA GLU A 991 14.66 -2.91 49.52
C GLU A 991 13.76 -4.01 50.13
N GLU A 992 13.85 -4.20 51.44
CA GLU A 992 13.10 -5.21 52.20
C GLU A 992 11.58 -5.01 52.09
N ARG A 993 10.89 -5.98 51.48
CA ARG A 993 9.43 -6.04 51.48
C ARG A 993 8.92 -6.47 52.86
N ILE A 994 8.07 -5.64 53.46
CA ILE A 994 7.41 -5.90 54.75
C ILE A 994 6.62 -7.22 54.67
N GLY A 995 6.95 -8.15 55.57
CA GLY A 995 6.33 -9.46 55.64
C GLY A 995 4.89 -9.40 56.13
N ARG A 996 4.04 -10.32 55.66
CA ARG A 996 2.61 -10.39 56.04
C ARG A 996 2.34 -10.39 57.56
N ASN A 997 3.28 -10.89 58.36
CA ASN A 997 3.15 -10.98 59.81
C ASN A 997 3.82 -9.83 60.58
N ASP A 998 4.46 -8.90 59.87
CA ASP A 998 5.16 -7.76 60.48
C ASP A 998 4.17 -6.64 60.87
N PRO A 999 4.54 -5.76 61.81
CA PRO A 999 3.72 -4.61 62.18
C PRO A 999 3.42 -3.74 60.96
N CYS A 1000 2.15 -3.32 60.83
CA CYS A 1000 1.75 -2.50 59.69
C CYS A 1000 2.36 -1.09 59.79
N PRO A 1001 2.97 -0.55 58.72
CA PRO A 1001 3.66 0.75 58.74
C PRO A 1001 2.76 1.95 59.06
N CYS A 1002 1.44 1.79 58.96
CA CYS A 1002 0.48 2.84 59.27
C CYS A 1002 0.35 3.17 60.76
N GLY A 1003 1.11 2.49 61.63
CA GLY A 1003 1.11 2.74 63.08
C GLY A 1003 -0.13 2.20 63.82
N SER A 1004 -0.96 1.39 63.16
CA SER A 1004 -2.21 0.85 63.74
C SER A 1004 -2.02 -0.20 64.83
N GLY A 1005 -0.77 -0.61 65.14
CA GLY A 1005 -0.45 -1.67 66.10
C GLY A 1005 -0.82 -3.09 65.65
N LYS A 1006 -1.42 -3.27 64.47
CA LYS A 1006 -1.82 -4.57 63.91
C LYS A 1006 -0.79 -5.10 62.92
N LYS A 1007 -0.74 -6.43 62.73
CA LYS A 1007 0.08 -7.07 61.68
C LYS A 1007 -0.42 -6.68 60.28
N TYR A 1008 0.49 -6.55 59.30
CA TYR A 1008 0.22 -6.06 57.95
C TYR A 1008 -0.97 -6.78 57.28
N LYS A 1009 -1.03 -8.12 57.35
CA LYS A 1009 -2.14 -8.94 56.81
C LYS A 1009 -3.54 -8.64 57.37
N HIS A 1010 -3.62 -7.97 58.52
CA HIS A 1010 -4.90 -7.62 59.16
C HIS A 1010 -5.21 -6.11 59.07
N CYS A 1011 -4.43 -5.36 58.29
CA CYS A 1011 -4.61 -3.94 58.03
C CYS A 1011 -4.51 -3.66 56.52
N HIS A 1012 -3.38 -3.18 56.02
CA HIS A 1012 -3.17 -2.83 54.61
C HIS A 1012 -2.89 -4.02 53.68
N GLY A 1013 -2.64 -5.20 54.24
CA GLY A 1013 -2.45 -6.44 53.49
C GLY A 1013 -3.72 -7.29 53.34
N LYS A 1014 -4.90 -6.67 53.42
CA LYS A 1014 -6.18 -7.31 53.10
C LYS A 1014 -6.44 -7.33 51.61
#